data_AF-A0A673ZGH5-F1
#
_entry.id   AF-A0A673ZGH5-F1
#
_cell.length_a   1.000
_cell.length_b   1.000
_cell.length_c   1.000
_cell.angle_alpha   90.00
_cell.angle_beta   90.00
_cell.angle_gamma   90.00
#
_symmetry.space_group_name_H-M   'P 1'
#
loop_
_entity.id
_entity.type
_entity.pdbx_description
1 polymer ?
#
loop_
_entity_poly.entity_id
_entity_poly.type
_entity_poly.pdbx_seq_one_letter_code
_entity_poly.pdbx_strand_id
1 'polypeptide(L)'
;MDMESASSVVLQALTQATSQDTALLKPAEEQLRQWETQPGFYSVLLNIFNNHMLDVNVRWLAVLYFKNGIDRYWRRVAPNALSEEEKTSLRAGLITNFNEPVNQIATQIAVLIAKVARLDCPRQWPELIPILLESVKGQDGLQQHRALLTFYHVTKTLASKRLAQDKRLFQDLASGIYSFACSLWSHHTDCFLQQVQAVDQTHALSSLERTLLSLKVLRKLTVHGFQEPQQNMEVMVSVENQVIVILERSRQVGPENPCREKLEKTIILYTKVLLDFLEVHPCAFIPLIQRSLEFAVGYVFTPAGEGLVFERFTVQCMNLIKTIVKNEAYKPCKNIEDSKPESLEAHKIKTAFFTHPTLTEIGRRLVSHYFLLTEEELAMWEEDPEGFAVEETGGDSWKYSLRPCTEVLFLDIFHNYSQTLTPVLLEMVLNLQGPSNVEDPVQLLMKDAVYNAVGLAAYELFDNIDFDQWFNNQLLGELQVSHHRYKLIRRRVIWLIGQWISVKFKSELRPLLYEVILNLMQDPDLVTCQFLFLNVSSPVDDFEFRTEQFLPYLESIFSLLFQLLQQVTECDTKMQVLHVISCVIERVNIQIRPYVGCLVQYLPLLWKQSEEHNMLRCAILTTLVHLVQGLGAESKNLYLFLLPVIQLSTDVSQPPHVYLLEDGLELWLVTLENSPAITPELLRIFQNMSALLGEFLIIDLAALVVTA
;
A
#
# COMPACT_ATOMS: atom_id res chain seq x y z
N MET A 1 -38.43 -12.59 -32.95
CA MET A 1 -37.32 -12.35 -33.90
C MET A 1 -36.63 -13.67 -34.11
N ASP A 2 -36.31 -14.05 -35.34
CA ASP A 2 -35.48 -15.23 -35.60
C ASP A 2 -34.07 -15.01 -35.01
N MET A 3 -33.42 -16.02 -34.44
CA MET A 3 -32.12 -15.86 -33.77
C MET A 3 -31.03 -15.32 -34.70
N GLU A 4 -31.07 -15.70 -35.98
CA GLU A 4 -30.13 -15.18 -36.99
C GLU A 4 -30.33 -13.68 -37.25
N SER A 5 -31.58 -13.24 -37.32
CA SER A 5 -31.90 -11.81 -37.47
C SER A 5 -31.42 -11.01 -36.26
N ALA A 6 -31.69 -11.48 -35.04
CA ALA A 6 -31.22 -10.82 -33.81
C ALA A 6 -29.69 -10.76 -33.72
N SER A 7 -29.01 -11.84 -34.11
CA SER A 7 -27.54 -11.91 -34.13
C SER A 7 -26.91 -10.84 -35.04
N SER A 8 -27.47 -10.64 -36.24
CA SER A 8 -26.96 -9.64 -37.18
C SER A 8 -27.06 -8.20 -36.65
N VAL A 9 -28.16 -7.86 -35.99
CA VAL A 9 -28.40 -6.50 -35.49
C VAL A 9 -27.55 -6.22 -34.24
N VAL A 10 -27.41 -7.19 -33.34
CA VAL A 10 -26.52 -7.07 -32.16
C VAL A 10 -25.07 -6.92 -32.60
N LEU A 11 -24.63 -7.70 -33.60
CA LEU A 11 -23.28 -7.60 -34.14
C LEU A 11 -23.02 -6.21 -34.75
N GLN A 12 -23.98 -5.66 -35.49
CA GLN A 12 -23.87 -4.34 -36.08
C GLN A 12 -23.76 -3.25 -34.99
N ALA A 13 -24.59 -3.32 -33.95
CA ALA A 13 -24.53 -2.38 -32.84
C ALA A 13 -23.20 -2.46 -32.09
N LEU A 14 -22.69 -3.67 -31.80
CA LEU A 14 -21.37 -3.83 -31.18
C LEU A 14 -20.24 -3.27 -32.06
N THR A 15 -20.32 -3.47 -33.39
CA THR A 15 -19.35 -2.89 -34.33
C THR A 15 -19.37 -1.36 -34.28
N GLN A 16 -20.55 -0.75 -34.27
CA GLN A 16 -20.69 0.70 -34.16
C GLN A 16 -20.22 1.23 -32.81
N ALA A 17 -20.45 0.50 -31.72
CA ALA A 17 -19.98 0.85 -30.39
C ALA A 17 -18.45 0.78 -30.22
N THR A 18 -17.73 0.11 -31.15
CA THR A 18 -16.27 0.14 -31.21
C THR A 18 -15.70 1.30 -32.03
N SER A 19 -16.55 2.11 -32.67
CA SER A 19 -16.13 3.26 -33.48
C SER A 19 -15.62 4.42 -32.63
N GLN A 20 -14.65 5.18 -33.16
CA GLN A 20 -14.23 6.45 -32.58
C GLN A 20 -15.21 7.60 -32.87
N ASP A 21 -16.15 7.40 -33.80
CA ASP A 21 -17.18 8.39 -34.12
C ASP A 21 -18.31 8.39 -33.08
N THR A 22 -18.42 9.48 -32.32
CA THR A 22 -19.44 9.67 -31.28
C THR A 22 -20.86 9.59 -31.83
N ALA A 23 -21.09 9.95 -33.10
CA ALA A 23 -22.40 9.89 -33.74
C ALA A 23 -22.88 8.45 -33.97
N LEU A 24 -21.95 7.49 -34.09
CA LEU A 24 -22.25 6.06 -34.23
C LEU A 24 -22.24 5.35 -32.87
N LEU A 25 -21.33 5.73 -31.97
CA LEU A 25 -21.15 5.10 -30.68
C LEU A 25 -22.35 5.31 -29.75
N LYS A 26 -22.81 6.56 -29.55
CA LYS A 26 -23.89 6.85 -28.58
C LYS A 26 -25.21 6.13 -28.89
N PRO A 27 -25.71 6.13 -30.15
CA PRO A 27 -26.92 5.38 -30.47
C PRO A 27 -26.75 3.87 -30.28
N ALA A 28 -25.56 3.33 -30.61
CA ALA A 28 -25.27 1.91 -30.45
C ALA A 28 -25.24 1.48 -28.98
N GLU A 29 -24.65 2.27 -28.08
CA GLU A 29 -24.65 2.01 -26.64
C GLU A 29 -26.08 2.02 -26.06
N GLU A 30 -26.89 2.99 -26.44
CA GLU A 30 -28.29 3.08 -26.00
C GLU A 30 -29.11 1.87 -26.52
N GLN A 31 -28.89 1.45 -27.76
CA GLN A 31 -29.52 0.27 -28.34
C GLN A 31 -29.11 -1.01 -27.59
N LEU A 32 -27.82 -1.19 -27.30
CA LEU A 32 -27.31 -2.32 -26.53
C LEU A 32 -27.90 -2.35 -25.12
N ARG A 33 -28.03 -1.18 -24.47
CA ARG A 33 -28.65 -1.05 -23.14
C ARG A 33 -30.11 -1.51 -23.12
N GLN A 34 -30.88 -1.19 -24.16
CA GLN A 34 -32.27 -1.64 -24.28
C GLN A 34 -32.39 -3.16 -24.45
N TRP A 35 -31.43 -3.78 -25.15
CA TRP A 35 -31.40 -5.23 -25.36
C TRP A 35 -30.92 -6.06 -24.18
N GLU A 36 -30.23 -5.47 -23.19
CA GLU A 36 -29.78 -6.20 -21.99
C GLU A 36 -30.92 -6.97 -21.29
N THR A 37 -32.16 -6.52 -21.44
CA THR A 37 -33.35 -7.13 -20.82
C THR A 37 -34.12 -8.08 -21.74
N GLN A 38 -33.70 -8.23 -23.00
CA GLN A 38 -34.40 -9.05 -23.97
C GLN A 38 -33.95 -10.52 -23.92
N PRO A 39 -34.88 -11.49 -23.94
CA PRO A 39 -34.53 -12.91 -23.94
C PRO A 39 -33.62 -13.29 -25.10
N GLY A 40 -32.56 -14.05 -24.83
CA GLY A 40 -31.62 -14.54 -25.84
C GLY A 40 -30.50 -13.56 -26.20
N PHE A 41 -30.51 -12.32 -25.70
CA PHE A 41 -29.43 -11.35 -25.91
C PHE A 41 -28.07 -11.91 -25.48
N TYR A 42 -27.99 -12.53 -24.30
CA TYR A 42 -26.74 -13.11 -23.80
C TYR A 42 -26.28 -14.33 -24.58
N SER A 43 -27.23 -15.10 -25.15
CA SER A 43 -26.92 -16.22 -26.06
C SER A 43 -26.31 -15.71 -27.37
N VAL A 44 -26.80 -14.57 -27.88
CA VAL A 44 -26.21 -13.89 -29.04
C VAL A 44 -24.79 -13.40 -28.72
N LEU A 45 -24.58 -12.76 -27.56
CA LEU A 45 -23.24 -12.33 -27.15
C LEU A 45 -22.24 -13.50 -27.06
N LEU A 46 -22.69 -14.63 -26.49
CA LEU A 46 -21.91 -15.87 -26.41
C LEU A 46 -21.48 -16.38 -27.79
N ASN A 47 -22.40 -16.39 -28.75
CA ASN A 47 -22.09 -16.77 -30.13
C ASN A 47 -21.12 -15.80 -30.80
N ILE A 48 -21.28 -14.49 -30.58
CA ILE A 48 -20.42 -13.45 -31.14
C ILE A 48 -18.99 -13.62 -30.63
N PHE A 49 -18.76 -13.68 -29.32
CA PHE A 49 -17.39 -13.79 -28.84
C PHE A 49 -16.76 -15.17 -29.09
N ASN A 50 -17.54 -16.23 -29.29
CA ASN A 50 -17.02 -17.54 -29.72
C ASN A 50 -16.69 -17.60 -31.22
N ASN A 51 -17.12 -16.64 -32.03
CA ASN A 51 -16.79 -16.59 -33.45
C ASN A 51 -15.43 -15.91 -33.68
N HIS A 52 -14.38 -16.72 -33.84
CA HIS A 52 -13.00 -16.25 -34.03
C HIS A 52 -12.77 -15.50 -35.35
N MET A 53 -13.75 -15.49 -36.27
CA MET A 53 -13.69 -14.74 -37.53
C MET A 53 -14.05 -13.25 -37.36
N LEU A 54 -14.64 -12.88 -36.22
CA LEU A 54 -15.02 -11.50 -35.93
C LEU A 54 -13.87 -10.69 -35.35
N ASP A 55 -13.96 -9.37 -35.48
CA ASP A 55 -12.97 -8.44 -34.96
C ASP A 55 -12.77 -8.59 -33.44
N VAL A 56 -11.51 -8.46 -33.01
CA VAL A 56 -11.11 -8.65 -31.61
C VAL A 56 -11.83 -7.68 -30.68
N ASN A 57 -12.00 -6.42 -31.07
CA ASN A 57 -12.65 -5.40 -30.22
C ASN A 57 -14.14 -5.68 -30.07
N VAL A 58 -14.81 -6.11 -31.15
CA VAL A 58 -16.23 -6.49 -31.13
C VAL A 58 -16.46 -7.69 -30.22
N ARG A 59 -15.63 -8.73 -30.33
CA ARG A 59 -15.69 -9.92 -29.46
C ARG A 59 -15.40 -9.56 -28.00
N TRP A 60 -14.40 -8.72 -27.77
CA TRP A 60 -14.06 -8.25 -26.43
C TRP A 60 -15.21 -7.47 -25.78
N LEU A 61 -15.82 -6.54 -26.52
CA LEU A 61 -16.98 -5.78 -26.06
C LEU A 61 -18.17 -6.69 -25.74
N ALA A 62 -18.42 -7.72 -26.57
CA ALA A 62 -19.46 -8.71 -26.32
C ALA A 62 -19.25 -9.46 -24.99
N VAL A 63 -18.02 -9.90 -24.69
CA VAL A 63 -17.70 -10.54 -23.40
C VAL A 63 -17.94 -9.57 -22.23
N LEU A 64 -17.62 -8.28 -22.40
CA LEU A 64 -17.85 -7.27 -21.35
C LEU A 64 -19.33 -7.04 -21.07
N TYR A 65 -20.17 -6.89 -22.09
CA TYR A 65 -21.62 -6.76 -21.90
C TYR A 65 -22.20 -7.98 -21.19
N PHE A 66 -21.78 -9.18 -21.56
CA PHE A 66 -22.21 -10.39 -20.87
C PHE A 66 -21.72 -10.38 -19.40
N LYS A 67 -20.43 -10.11 -19.16
CA LYS A 67 -19.87 -10.02 -17.81
C LYS A 67 -20.63 -9.04 -16.91
N ASN A 68 -20.98 -7.86 -17.42
CA ASN A 68 -21.74 -6.84 -16.70
C ASN A 68 -23.20 -7.27 -16.46
N GLY A 69 -23.79 -7.98 -17.44
CA GLY A 69 -25.11 -8.58 -17.32
C GLY A 69 -25.24 -9.58 -16.18
N ILE A 70 -24.16 -10.30 -15.84
CA ILE A 70 -24.17 -11.24 -14.69
C ILE A 70 -24.51 -10.52 -13.38
N ASP A 71 -23.90 -9.36 -13.15
CA ASP A 71 -24.10 -8.63 -11.89
C ASP A 71 -25.52 -8.06 -11.78
N ARG A 72 -26.13 -7.70 -12.92
CA ARG A 72 -27.44 -7.05 -13.03
C ARG A 72 -28.60 -8.04 -13.07
N TYR A 73 -28.53 -9.11 -13.87
CA TYR A 73 -29.70 -9.91 -14.25
C TYR A 73 -29.59 -11.41 -13.92
N TRP A 74 -28.47 -11.90 -13.38
CA TRP A 74 -28.31 -13.34 -13.11
C TRP A 74 -29.05 -13.82 -11.85
N ARG A 75 -29.15 -12.97 -10.82
CA ARG A 75 -29.81 -13.33 -9.56
C ARG A 75 -31.32 -13.46 -9.76
N ARG A 76 -31.94 -14.48 -9.17
CA ARG A 76 -33.41 -14.71 -9.29
C ARG A 76 -34.27 -13.55 -8.82
N VAL A 77 -33.79 -12.77 -7.85
CA VAL A 77 -34.49 -11.60 -7.30
C VAL A 77 -34.22 -10.31 -8.07
N ALA A 78 -33.37 -10.35 -9.10
CA ALA A 78 -33.06 -9.16 -9.88
C ALA A 78 -34.25 -8.73 -10.75
N PRO A 79 -34.46 -7.42 -10.95
CA PRO A 79 -35.39 -6.95 -11.97
C PRO A 79 -34.94 -7.47 -13.34
N ASN A 80 -35.89 -7.97 -14.14
CA ASN A 80 -35.62 -8.58 -15.46
C ASN A 80 -34.61 -9.74 -15.41
N ALA A 81 -34.68 -10.56 -14.36
CA ALA A 81 -33.79 -11.71 -14.21
C ALA A 81 -33.89 -12.69 -15.39
N LEU A 82 -32.75 -13.26 -15.78
CA LEU A 82 -32.69 -14.30 -16.80
C LEU A 82 -33.46 -15.55 -16.36
N SER A 83 -34.12 -16.20 -17.33
CA SER A 83 -34.80 -17.48 -17.12
C SER A 83 -33.80 -18.59 -16.75
N GLU A 84 -34.26 -19.60 -16.02
CA GLU A 84 -33.37 -20.72 -15.63
C GLU A 84 -33.01 -21.60 -16.84
N GLU A 85 -33.90 -21.68 -17.84
CA GLU A 85 -33.65 -22.32 -19.13
C GLU A 85 -32.49 -21.62 -19.86
N GLU A 86 -32.55 -20.29 -19.99
CA GLU A 86 -31.49 -19.49 -20.62
C GLU A 86 -30.18 -19.61 -19.86
N LYS A 87 -30.18 -19.49 -18.52
CA LYS A 87 -28.97 -19.71 -17.70
C LYS A 87 -28.35 -21.08 -17.92
N THR A 88 -29.17 -22.12 -18.08
CA THR A 88 -28.68 -23.49 -18.31
C THR A 88 -27.99 -23.60 -19.67
N SER A 89 -28.58 -23.06 -20.73
CA SER A 89 -27.95 -22.99 -22.05
C SER A 89 -26.66 -22.17 -22.05
N LEU A 90 -26.67 -21.00 -21.40
CA LEU A 90 -25.49 -20.14 -21.30
C LEU A 90 -24.34 -20.82 -20.55
N ARG A 91 -24.63 -21.51 -19.44
CA ARG A 91 -23.64 -22.29 -18.69
C ARG A 91 -23.03 -23.39 -19.54
N ALA A 92 -23.85 -24.16 -20.27
CA ALA A 92 -23.34 -25.19 -21.17
C ALA A 92 -22.41 -24.60 -22.25
N GLY A 93 -22.82 -23.50 -22.89
CA GLY A 93 -22.02 -22.86 -23.93
C GLY A 93 -20.71 -22.23 -23.43
N LEU A 94 -20.68 -21.70 -22.20
CA LEU A 94 -19.47 -21.11 -21.59
C LEU A 94 -18.34 -22.12 -21.34
N ILE A 95 -18.66 -23.42 -21.22
CA ILE A 95 -17.67 -24.48 -20.95
C ILE A 95 -17.50 -25.44 -22.12
N THR A 96 -18.06 -25.12 -23.29
CA THR A 96 -18.02 -26.01 -24.46
C THR A 96 -16.63 -26.09 -25.07
N ASN A 97 -15.90 -24.96 -25.18
CA ASN A 97 -14.57 -24.92 -25.80
C ASN A 97 -13.64 -23.93 -25.08
N PHE A 98 -12.42 -24.37 -24.78
CA PHE A 98 -11.36 -23.53 -24.18
C PHE A 98 -10.28 -23.15 -25.21
N ASN A 99 -10.65 -22.73 -26.42
CA ASN A 99 -9.72 -22.58 -27.54
C ASN A 99 -9.49 -21.12 -27.99
N GLU A 100 -9.82 -20.13 -27.14
CA GLU A 100 -9.65 -18.70 -27.47
C GLU A 100 -8.18 -18.36 -27.79
N PRO A 101 -7.84 -17.90 -29.02
CA PRO A 101 -6.47 -17.53 -29.35
C PRO A 101 -6.02 -16.24 -28.64
N VAL A 102 -6.91 -15.25 -28.46
CA VAL A 102 -6.54 -13.93 -27.94
C VAL A 102 -6.56 -13.89 -26.41
N ASN A 103 -5.40 -13.67 -25.79
CA ASN A 103 -5.25 -13.72 -24.33
C ASN A 103 -6.14 -12.70 -23.57
N GLN A 104 -6.36 -11.52 -24.14
CA GLN A 104 -7.22 -10.48 -23.56
C GLN A 104 -8.67 -10.95 -23.47
N ILE A 105 -9.20 -11.57 -24.52
CA ILE A 105 -10.56 -12.13 -24.55
C ILE A 105 -10.64 -13.34 -23.61
N ALA A 106 -9.66 -14.24 -23.67
CA ALA A 106 -9.59 -15.43 -22.81
C ALA A 106 -9.66 -15.07 -21.32
N THR A 107 -8.98 -13.99 -20.92
CA THR A 107 -9.01 -13.49 -19.54
C THR A 107 -10.41 -13.00 -19.17
N GLN A 108 -11.10 -12.28 -20.06
CA GLN A 108 -12.47 -11.83 -19.79
C GLN A 108 -13.45 -13.01 -19.73
N ILE A 109 -13.31 -14.02 -20.60
CA ILE A 109 -14.12 -15.25 -20.56
C ILE A 109 -13.90 -15.99 -19.23
N ALA A 110 -12.64 -16.17 -18.81
CA ALA A 110 -12.32 -16.79 -17.53
C ALA A 110 -12.94 -16.05 -16.32
N VAL A 111 -12.92 -14.71 -16.33
CA VAL A 111 -13.55 -13.87 -15.31
C VAL A 111 -15.08 -13.96 -15.36
N LEU A 112 -15.67 -14.00 -16.56
CA LEU A 112 -17.11 -14.18 -16.76
C LEU A 112 -17.57 -15.54 -16.19
N ILE A 113 -16.89 -16.64 -16.53
CA ILE A 113 -17.15 -17.97 -15.99
C ILE A 113 -17.02 -17.97 -14.47
N ALA A 114 -15.99 -17.34 -13.93
CA ALA A 114 -15.79 -17.25 -12.48
C ALA A 114 -16.88 -16.44 -11.76
N LYS A 115 -17.40 -15.38 -12.38
CA LYS A 115 -18.55 -14.61 -11.86
C LYS A 115 -19.80 -15.46 -11.78
N VAL A 116 -20.11 -16.22 -12.84
CA VAL A 116 -21.23 -17.16 -12.84
C VAL A 116 -21.00 -18.26 -11.79
N ALA A 117 -19.80 -18.83 -11.72
CA ALA A 117 -19.42 -19.84 -10.73
C ALA A 117 -19.59 -19.33 -9.28
N ARG A 118 -19.35 -18.03 -9.01
CA ARG A 118 -19.59 -17.44 -7.70
C ARG A 118 -21.04 -17.62 -7.23
N LEU A 119 -21.99 -17.51 -8.15
CA LEU A 119 -23.41 -17.58 -7.87
C LEU A 119 -23.91 -19.04 -7.86
N ASP A 120 -23.42 -19.84 -8.80
CA ASP A 120 -24.06 -21.11 -9.15
C ASP A 120 -23.24 -22.35 -8.75
N CYS A 121 -21.93 -22.24 -8.54
CA CYS A 121 -21.06 -23.37 -8.20
C CYS A 121 -21.06 -23.66 -6.68
N PRO A 122 -21.12 -24.93 -6.25
CA PRO A 122 -21.25 -26.14 -7.07
C PRO A 122 -22.71 -26.58 -7.33
N ARG A 123 -23.70 -25.98 -6.68
CA ARG A 123 -25.06 -26.55 -6.60
C ARG A 123 -25.82 -26.52 -7.92
N GLN A 124 -25.85 -25.37 -8.58
CA GLN A 124 -26.59 -25.19 -9.83
C GLN A 124 -25.72 -25.58 -11.03
N TRP A 125 -24.39 -25.53 -10.90
CA TRP A 125 -23.44 -25.82 -11.98
C TRP A 125 -22.36 -26.85 -11.59
N PRO A 126 -22.76 -28.12 -11.34
CA PRO A 126 -21.84 -29.15 -10.87
C PRO A 126 -20.82 -29.63 -11.92
N GLU A 127 -21.08 -29.44 -13.21
CA GLU A 127 -20.23 -29.93 -14.31
C GLU A 127 -18.99 -29.07 -14.54
N LEU A 128 -18.98 -27.82 -14.04
CA LEU A 128 -17.92 -26.84 -14.29
C LEU A 128 -16.53 -27.35 -13.88
N ILE A 129 -16.39 -27.81 -12.64
CA ILE A 129 -15.08 -28.24 -12.13
C ILE A 129 -14.60 -29.50 -12.86
N PRO A 130 -15.40 -30.59 -12.98
CA PRO A 130 -15.00 -31.77 -13.75
C PRO A 130 -14.52 -31.44 -15.18
N ILE A 131 -15.25 -30.59 -15.91
CA ILE A 131 -14.90 -30.21 -17.29
C ILE A 131 -13.58 -29.42 -17.33
N LEU A 132 -13.34 -28.53 -16.37
CA LEU A 132 -12.07 -27.80 -16.26
C LEU A 132 -10.90 -28.76 -15.98
N LEU A 133 -11.06 -29.72 -15.07
CA LEU A 133 -10.01 -30.69 -14.73
C LEU A 133 -9.66 -31.57 -15.93
N GLU A 134 -10.66 -32.04 -16.69
CA GLU A 134 -10.42 -32.82 -17.90
C GLU A 134 -9.75 -31.99 -19.00
N SER A 135 -10.19 -30.74 -19.20
CA SER A 135 -9.60 -29.84 -20.20
C SER A 135 -8.13 -29.50 -19.89
N VAL A 136 -7.77 -29.40 -18.61
CA VAL A 136 -6.39 -29.17 -18.17
C VAL A 136 -5.49 -30.40 -18.40
N LYS A 137 -6.04 -31.61 -18.45
CA LYS A 137 -5.29 -32.83 -18.82
C LYS A 137 -5.08 -32.99 -20.32
N GLY A 138 -5.74 -32.15 -21.13
CA GLY A 138 -5.62 -32.19 -22.59
C GLY A 138 -4.18 -32.01 -23.09
N GLN A 139 -3.93 -32.52 -24.29
CA GLN A 139 -2.61 -32.41 -24.95
C GLN A 139 -2.45 -31.11 -25.75
N ASP A 140 -3.56 -30.43 -26.09
CA ASP A 140 -3.50 -29.15 -26.78
C ASP A 140 -3.05 -28.04 -25.81
N GLY A 141 -1.91 -27.42 -26.11
CA GLY A 141 -1.29 -26.42 -25.25
C GLY A 141 -2.16 -25.18 -25.05
N LEU A 142 -2.89 -24.75 -26.09
CA LEU A 142 -3.81 -23.62 -25.99
C LEU A 142 -4.99 -23.98 -25.08
N GLN A 143 -5.68 -25.09 -25.36
CA GLN A 143 -6.80 -25.56 -24.56
C GLN A 143 -6.44 -25.73 -23.08
N GLN A 144 -5.32 -26.40 -22.80
CA GLN A 144 -4.82 -26.61 -21.45
C GLN A 144 -4.58 -25.27 -20.74
N HIS A 145 -3.92 -24.31 -21.41
CA HIS A 145 -3.64 -23.01 -20.83
C HIS A 145 -4.92 -22.22 -20.52
N ARG A 146 -5.90 -22.20 -21.44
CA ARG A 146 -7.18 -21.48 -21.27
C ARG A 146 -8.05 -22.12 -20.19
N ALA A 147 -8.08 -23.44 -20.11
CA ALA A 147 -8.76 -24.17 -19.05
C ALA A 147 -8.11 -23.87 -17.69
N LEU A 148 -6.78 -23.86 -17.60
CA LEU A 148 -6.06 -23.56 -16.36
C LEU A 148 -6.24 -22.11 -15.90
N LEU A 149 -6.26 -21.15 -16.85
CA LEU A 149 -6.59 -19.75 -16.57
C LEU A 149 -8.00 -19.63 -15.98
N THR A 150 -8.98 -20.30 -16.58
CA THR A 150 -10.36 -20.33 -16.09
C THR A 150 -10.45 -20.98 -14.71
N PHE A 151 -9.77 -22.11 -14.52
CA PHE A 151 -9.72 -22.82 -13.24
C PHE A 151 -9.12 -21.97 -12.13
N TYR A 152 -8.07 -21.19 -12.42
CA TYR A 152 -7.55 -20.18 -11.50
C TYR A 152 -8.62 -19.15 -11.11
N HIS A 153 -9.29 -18.52 -12.08
CA HIS A 153 -10.28 -17.48 -11.80
C HIS A 153 -11.48 -18.02 -11.00
N VAL A 154 -11.95 -19.23 -11.32
CA VAL A 154 -13.00 -19.92 -10.57
C VAL A 154 -12.55 -20.20 -9.14
N THR A 155 -11.38 -20.83 -8.96
CA THR A 155 -10.84 -21.14 -7.62
C THR A 155 -10.65 -19.88 -6.79
N LYS A 156 -10.04 -18.82 -7.35
CA LYS A 156 -9.88 -17.51 -6.69
C LYS A 156 -11.21 -16.96 -6.22
N THR A 157 -12.24 -17.03 -7.06
CA THR A 157 -13.53 -16.44 -6.78
C THR A 157 -14.28 -17.21 -5.69
N LEU A 158 -14.23 -18.54 -5.71
CA LEU A 158 -14.83 -19.39 -4.69
C LEU A 158 -14.11 -19.23 -3.34
N ALA A 159 -12.76 -19.20 -3.34
CA ALA A 159 -11.95 -19.00 -2.14
C ALA A 159 -12.21 -17.66 -1.42
N SER A 160 -12.67 -16.65 -2.15
CA SER A 160 -12.95 -15.32 -1.60
C SER A 160 -14.26 -15.22 -0.82
N LYS A 161 -15.13 -16.24 -0.87
CA LYS A 161 -16.40 -16.23 -0.15
C LYS A 161 -16.16 -16.35 1.36
N ARG A 162 -16.83 -15.49 2.14
CA ARG A 162 -16.57 -15.36 3.58
C ARG A 162 -17.63 -16.01 4.48
N LEU A 163 -18.82 -16.30 3.95
CA LEU A 163 -19.88 -16.96 4.72
C LEU A 163 -19.48 -18.39 5.09
N ALA A 164 -19.87 -18.84 6.29
CA ALA A 164 -19.47 -20.14 6.82
C ALA A 164 -19.88 -21.31 5.92
N GLN A 165 -21.10 -21.27 5.36
CA GLN A 165 -21.57 -22.31 4.44
C GLN A 165 -20.75 -22.35 3.15
N ASP A 166 -20.42 -21.19 2.58
CA ASP A 166 -19.60 -21.10 1.37
C ASP A 166 -18.15 -21.56 1.63
N LYS A 167 -17.58 -21.22 2.79
CA LYS A 167 -16.24 -21.69 3.20
C LYS A 167 -16.20 -23.22 3.25
N ARG A 168 -17.22 -23.85 3.86
CA ARG A 168 -17.33 -25.33 3.89
C ARG A 168 -17.41 -25.93 2.49
N LEU A 169 -18.25 -25.35 1.62
CA LEU A 169 -18.33 -25.80 0.22
C LEU A 169 -16.99 -25.68 -0.51
N PHE A 170 -16.21 -24.61 -0.26
CA PHE A 170 -14.88 -24.47 -0.83
C PHE A 170 -13.88 -25.48 -0.23
N GLN A 171 -13.98 -25.80 1.05
CA GLN A 171 -13.16 -26.82 1.70
C GLN A 171 -13.45 -28.22 1.13
N ASP A 172 -14.72 -28.57 0.95
CA ASP A 172 -15.14 -29.83 0.33
C ASP A 172 -14.57 -29.93 -1.10
N LEU A 173 -14.73 -28.86 -1.89
CA LEU A 173 -14.18 -28.77 -3.24
C LEU A 173 -12.65 -28.91 -3.23
N ALA A 174 -11.96 -28.17 -2.35
CA ALA A 174 -10.52 -28.20 -2.24
C ALA A 174 -10.02 -29.61 -1.92
N SER A 175 -10.64 -30.30 -0.96
CA SER A 175 -10.27 -31.68 -0.59
C SER A 175 -10.34 -32.65 -1.77
N GLY A 176 -11.30 -32.49 -2.68
CA GLY A 176 -11.47 -33.35 -3.86
C GLY A 176 -10.49 -33.08 -5.01
N ILE A 177 -9.89 -31.89 -5.07
CA ILE A 177 -9.05 -31.47 -6.22
C ILE A 177 -7.60 -31.14 -5.85
N TYR A 178 -7.27 -31.13 -4.56
CA TYR A 178 -5.96 -30.67 -4.08
C TYR A 178 -4.81 -31.52 -4.60
N SER A 179 -4.91 -32.85 -4.49
CA SER A 179 -3.87 -33.78 -4.97
C SER A 179 -3.60 -33.61 -6.46
N PHE A 180 -4.67 -33.47 -7.26
CA PHE A 180 -4.57 -33.17 -8.68
C PHE A 180 -3.87 -31.83 -8.93
N ALA A 181 -4.24 -30.76 -8.21
CA ALA A 181 -3.62 -29.46 -8.36
C ALA A 181 -2.12 -29.49 -8.00
N CYS A 182 -1.73 -30.24 -6.97
CA CYS A 182 -0.33 -30.47 -6.62
C CYS A 182 0.43 -31.17 -7.74
N SER A 183 -0.09 -32.31 -8.24
CA SER A 183 0.57 -33.06 -9.32
C SER A 183 0.69 -32.23 -10.60
N LEU A 184 -0.34 -31.46 -10.93
CA LEU A 184 -0.32 -30.57 -12.09
C LEU A 184 0.75 -29.48 -11.97
N TRP A 185 0.83 -28.84 -10.80
CA TRP A 185 1.85 -27.82 -10.52
C TRP A 185 3.26 -28.41 -10.58
N SER A 186 3.51 -29.55 -9.94
CA SER A 186 4.81 -30.23 -10.00
C SER A 186 5.18 -30.58 -11.44
N HIS A 187 4.26 -31.16 -12.21
CA HIS A 187 4.51 -31.54 -13.61
C HIS A 187 4.94 -30.34 -14.47
N HIS A 188 4.19 -29.23 -14.42
CA HIS A 188 4.54 -28.04 -15.20
C HIS A 188 5.85 -27.39 -14.73
N THR A 189 6.12 -27.44 -13.43
CA THR A 189 7.40 -26.97 -12.87
C THR A 189 8.56 -27.79 -13.41
N ASP A 190 8.45 -29.12 -13.38
CA ASP A 190 9.47 -30.02 -13.89
C ASP A 190 9.69 -29.85 -15.40
N CYS A 191 8.62 -29.72 -16.18
CA CYS A 191 8.71 -29.42 -17.62
C CYS A 191 9.45 -28.11 -17.89
N PHE A 192 9.14 -27.04 -17.13
CA PHE A 192 9.86 -25.78 -17.24
C PHE A 192 11.35 -25.96 -16.94
N LEU A 193 11.69 -26.62 -15.83
CA LEU A 193 13.09 -26.84 -15.44
C LEU A 193 13.87 -27.63 -16.49
N GLN A 194 13.26 -28.65 -17.10
CA GLN A 194 13.87 -29.43 -18.18
C GLN A 194 14.07 -28.60 -19.46
N GLN A 195 13.09 -27.78 -19.83
CA GLN A 195 13.15 -26.97 -21.06
C GLN A 195 14.15 -25.82 -20.96
N VAL A 196 14.28 -25.21 -19.78
CA VAL A 196 15.35 -24.23 -19.52
C VAL A 196 16.72 -24.87 -19.66
N GLN A 197 16.91 -26.09 -19.14
CA GLN A 197 18.16 -26.83 -19.30
C GLN A 197 18.46 -27.17 -20.77
N ALA A 198 17.43 -27.47 -21.55
CA ALA A 198 17.54 -27.74 -22.98
C ALA A 198 17.70 -26.47 -23.85
N VAL A 199 17.69 -25.28 -23.25
CA VAL A 199 17.77 -23.97 -23.95
C VAL A 199 16.60 -23.76 -24.92
N ASP A 200 15.45 -24.40 -24.66
CA ASP A 200 14.23 -24.29 -25.46
C ASP A 200 13.34 -23.16 -24.93
N GLN A 201 13.58 -21.95 -25.43
CA GLN A 201 12.99 -20.72 -24.88
C GLN A 201 11.47 -20.66 -25.03
N THR A 202 10.93 -21.05 -26.19
CA THR A 202 9.49 -20.93 -26.49
C THR A 202 8.67 -21.90 -25.65
N HIS A 203 9.12 -23.14 -25.55
CA HIS A 203 8.45 -24.14 -24.72
C HIS A 203 8.64 -23.85 -23.23
N ALA A 204 9.83 -23.40 -22.81
CA ALA A 204 10.07 -22.97 -21.44
C ALA A 204 9.13 -21.86 -21.00
N LEU A 205 8.92 -20.82 -21.83
CA LEU A 205 7.97 -19.76 -21.54
C LEU A 205 6.56 -20.32 -21.33
N SER A 206 6.10 -21.14 -22.28
CA SER A 206 4.76 -21.75 -22.22
C SER A 206 4.55 -22.63 -20.98
N SER A 207 5.57 -23.38 -20.57
CA SER A 207 5.53 -24.18 -19.34
C SER A 207 5.57 -23.30 -18.09
N LEU A 208 6.36 -22.23 -18.08
CA LEU A 208 6.41 -21.25 -17.00
C LEU A 208 5.06 -20.54 -16.79
N GLU A 209 4.34 -20.21 -17.87
CA GLU A 209 2.99 -19.65 -17.77
C GLU A 209 2.02 -20.61 -17.09
N ARG A 210 2.10 -21.90 -17.44
CA ARG A 210 1.30 -22.97 -16.82
C ARG A 210 1.69 -23.19 -15.36
N THR A 211 2.99 -23.18 -15.03
CA THR A 211 3.50 -23.21 -13.66
C THR A 211 2.97 -22.05 -12.83
N LEU A 212 2.95 -20.84 -13.39
CA LEU A 212 2.41 -19.68 -12.69
C LEU A 212 0.91 -19.84 -12.40
N LEU A 213 0.11 -20.27 -13.37
CA LEU A 213 -1.33 -20.45 -13.18
C LEU A 213 -1.66 -21.59 -12.21
N SER A 214 -0.97 -22.72 -12.30
CA SER A 214 -1.16 -23.85 -11.39
C SER A 214 -0.73 -23.50 -9.96
N LEU A 215 0.37 -22.76 -9.79
CA LEU A 215 0.77 -22.25 -8.46
C LEU A 215 -0.24 -21.25 -7.91
N LYS A 216 -0.88 -20.41 -8.75
CA LYS A 216 -1.95 -19.51 -8.30
C LYS A 216 -3.18 -20.27 -7.80
N VAL A 217 -3.54 -21.38 -8.46
CA VAL A 217 -4.59 -22.30 -7.98
C VAL A 217 -4.17 -22.89 -6.64
N LEU A 218 -2.98 -23.50 -6.61
CA LEU A 218 -2.46 -24.18 -5.43
C LEU A 218 -2.43 -23.26 -4.22
N ARG A 219 -1.91 -22.04 -4.36
CA ARG A 219 -1.93 -21.00 -3.32
C ARG A 219 -3.33 -20.81 -2.72
N LYS A 220 -4.38 -20.72 -3.53
CA LYS A 220 -5.74 -20.51 -3.02
C LYS A 220 -6.30 -21.74 -2.31
N LEU A 221 -5.98 -22.94 -2.80
CA LEU A 221 -6.38 -24.18 -2.14
C LEU A 221 -5.63 -24.39 -0.82
N THR A 222 -4.31 -24.20 -0.80
CA THR A 222 -3.48 -24.39 0.40
C THR A 222 -3.83 -23.39 1.51
N VAL A 223 -4.05 -22.12 1.17
CA VAL A 223 -4.31 -21.06 2.17
C VAL A 223 -5.77 -21.05 2.65
N HIS A 224 -6.75 -21.40 1.81
CA HIS A 224 -8.17 -21.25 2.18
C HIS A 224 -8.99 -22.55 2.10
N GLY A 225 -8.43 -23.64 1.58
CA GLY A 225 -9.14 -24.88 1.29
C GLY A 225 -9.21 -25.88 2.43
N PHE A 226 -8.52 -25.64 3.55
CA PHE A 226 -8.46 -26.60 4.66
C PHE A 226 -8.79 -25.93 5.99
N GLN A 227 -9.51 -26.65 6.84
CA GLN A 227 -9.70 -26.27 8.24
C GLN A 227 -8.45 -26.56 9.09
N GLU A 228 -7.80 -27.70 8.82
CA GLU A 228 -6.56 -28.14 9.46
C GLU A 228 -5.43 -28.15 8.42
N PRO A 229 -4.81 -27.00 8.14
CA PRO A 229 -3.80 -26.89 7.09
C PRO A 229 -2.52 -27.69 7.41
N GLN A 230 -2.30 -28.10 8.67
CA GLN A 230 -1.14 -28.92 9.06
C GLN A 230 -1.11 -30.29 8.35
N GLN A 231 -2.25 -30.78 7.86
CA GLN A 231 -2.32 -32.06 7.15
C GLN A 231 -1.64 -32.02 5.77
N ASN A 232 -1.38 -30.83 5.22
CA ASN A 232 -0.83 -30.65 3.87
C ASN A 232 0.56 -30.00 3.84
N MET A 233 1.32 -30.12 4.93
CA MET A 233 2.62 -29.46 5.08
C MET A 233 3.68 -29.94 4.07
N GLU A 234 3.60 -31.17 3.56
CA GLU A 234 4.51 -31.69 2.53
C GLU A 234 4.49 -30.82 1.25
N VAL A 235 3.33 -30.27 0.91
CA VAL A 235 3.19 -29.37 -0.23
C VAL A 235 3.90 -28.04 0.04
N MET A 236 3.79 -27.51 1.25
CA MET A 236 4.50 -26.28 1.63
C MET A 236 6.01 -26.47 1.61
N VAL A 237 6.51 -27.60 2.11
CA VAL A 237 7.93 -27.97 2.00
C VAL A 237 8.36 -28.10 0.53
N SER A 238 7.51 -28.67 -0.33
CA SER A 238 7.76 -28.76 -1.76
C SER A 238 7.80 -27.38 -2.43
N VAL A 239 6.91 -26.47 -2.04
CA VAL A 239 6.90 -25.07 -2.50
C VAL A 239 8.20 -24.35 -2.12
N GLU A 240 8.68 -24.50 -0.88
CA GLU A 240 9.98 -23.96 -0.43
C GLU A 240 11.16 -24.54 -1.24
N ASN A 241 11.19 -25.86 -1.44
CA ASN A 241 12.27 -26.49 -2.21
C ASN A 241 12.27 -26.03 -3.67
N GLN A 242 11.09 -25.90 -4.28
CA GLN A 242 10.98 -25.49 -5.68
C GLN A 242 11.35 -24.03 -5.89
N VAL A 243 11.04 -23.12 -4.95
CA VAL A 243 11.49 -21.72 -5.10
C VAL A 243 13.01 -21.61 -5.08
N ILE A 244 13.70 -22.39 -4.24
CA ILE A 244 15.17 -22.46 -4.21
C ILE A 244 15.69 -22.95 -5.57
N VAL A 245 15.15 -24.06 -6.08
CA VAL A 245 15.59 -24.62 -7.37
C VAL A 245 15.37 -23.63 -8.52
N ILE A 246 14.20 -22.99 -8.58
CA ILE A 246 13.86 -22.01 -9.62
C ILE A 246 14.75 -20.77 -9.51
N LEU A 247 15.01 -20.29 -8.30
CA LEU A 247 15.90 -19.15 -8.05
C LEU A 247 17.32 -19.47 -8.54
N GLU A 248 17.89 -20.63 -8.18
CA GLU A 248 19.22 -21.03 -8.66
C GLU A 248 19.28 -21.19 -10.18
N ARG A 249 18.19 -21.66 -10.80
CA ARG A 249 18.08 -21.77 -12.27
C ARG A 249 17.98 -20.41 -12.95
N SER A 250 17.54 -19.36 -12.25
CA SER A 250 17.47 -18.01 -12.82
C SER A 250 18.83 -17.45 -13.24
N ARG A 251 19.95 -17.97 -12.70
CA ARG A 251 21.32 -17.64 -13.15
C ARG A 251 21.56 -17.91 -14.63
N GLN A 252 20.87 -18.90 -15.19
CA GLN A 252 21.00 -19.32 -16.59
C GLN A 252 20.11 -18.48 -17.52
N VAL A 253 19.22 -17.67 -16.94
CA VAL A 253 18.27 -16.82 -17.67
C VAL A 253 18.78 -15.38 -17.59
N GLY A 254 19.50 -14.98 -18.65
CA GLY A 254 20.04 -13.61 -18.77
C GLY A 254 18.96 -12.53 -18.79
N PRO A 255 19.33 -11.26 -18.58
CA PRO A 255 18.38 -10.14 -18.44
C PRO A 255 17.52 -9.91 -19.68
N GLU A 256 18.05 -10.13 -20.88
CA GLU A 256 17.29 -9.97 -22.14
C GLU A 256 16.38 -11.17 -22.48
N ASN A 257 16.39 -12.23 -21.67
CA ASN A 257 15.59 -13.41 -21.96
C ASN A 257 14.10 -13.10 -21.73
N PRO A 258 13.19 -13.39 -22.68
CA PRO A 258 11.76 -13.11 -22.53
C PRO A 258 11.11 -13.87 -21.36
N CYS A 259 11.73 -14.95 -20.88
CA CYS A 259 11.27 -15.67 -19.69
C CYS A 259 11.58 -14.93 -18.38
N ARG A 260 12.52 -13.97 -18.36
CA ARG A 260 13.04 -13.35 -17.14
C ARG A 260 11.94 -12.70 -16.30
N GLU A 261 11.15 -11.82 -16.91
CA GLU A 261 10.06 -11.12 -16.21
C GLU A 261 9.03 -12.12 -15.63
N LYS A 262 8.69 -13.16 -16.40
CA LYS A 262 7.74 -14.20 -15.97
C LYS A 262 8.33 -15.10 -14.87
N LEU A 263 9.64 -15.33 -14.90
CA LEU A 263 10.37 -16.11 -13.91
C LEU A 263 10.41 -15.38 -12.58
N GLU A 264 10.73 -14.09 -12.59
CA GLU A 264 10.68 -13.24 -11.40
C GLU A 264 9.25 -13.18 -10.83
N LYS A 265 8.23 -13.00 -11.67
CA LYS A 265 6.82 -13.09 -11.23
C LYS A 265 6.47 -14.44 -10.59
N THR A 266 7.05 -15.53 -11.08
CA THR A 266 6.86 -16.87 -10.53
C THR A 266 7.55 -17.01 -9.18
N ILE A 267 8.82 -16.58 -9.05
CA ILE A 267 9.57 -16.56 -7.78
C ILE A 267 8.82 -15.75 -6.71
N ILE A 268 8.31 -14.57 -7.08
CA ILE A 268 7.48 -13.73 -6.19
C ILE A 268 6.18 -14.44 -5.80
N LEU A 269 5.58 -15.23 -6.70
CA LEU A 269 4.38 -15.98 -6.35
C LEU A 269 4.67 -17.08 -5.32
N TYR A 270 5.81 -17.77 -5.42
CA TYR A 270 6.24 -18.75 -4.43
C TYR A 270 6.39 -18.13 -3.04
N THR A 271 7.12 -17.02 -2.93
CA THR A 271 7.29 -16.33 -1.64
C THR A 271 5.95 -15.82 -1.08
N LYS A 272 5.05 -15.36 -1.96
CA LYS A 272 3.67 -15.02 -1.58
C LYS A 272 2.84 -16.22 -1.09
N VAL A 273 3.11 -17.44 -1.52
CA VAL A 273 2.44 -18.63 -0.96
C VAL A 273 2.85 -18.82 0.49
N LEU A 274 4.14 -18.70 0.79
CA LEU A 274 4.68 -18.82 2.15
C LEU A 274 4.13 -17.73 3.06
N LEU A 275 4.18 -16.47 2.60
CA LEU A 275 3.66 -15.31 3.34
C LEU A 275 2.16 -15.39 3.62
N ASP A 276 1.33 -15.65 2.60
CA ASP A 276 -0.12 -15.77 2.81
C ASP A 276 -0.45 -16.90 3.80
N PHE A 277 0.29 -18.02 3.73
CA PHE A 277 0.06 -19.15 4.63
C PHE A 277 0.47 -18.80 6.06
N LEU A 278 1.63 -18.14 6.26
CA LEU A 278 2.07 -17.64 7.55
C LEU A 278 1.08 -16.64 8.17
N GLU A 279 0.58 -15.70 7.38
CA GLU A 279 -0.38 -14.69 7.84
C GLU A 279 -1.73 -15.30 8.24
N VAL A 280 -2.23 -16.27 7.48
CA VAL A 280 -3.55 -16.88 7.72
C VAL A 280 -3.47 -18.00 8.76
N HIS A 281 -2.38 -18.77 8.78
CA HIS A 281 -2.21 -19.98 9.59
C HIS A 281 -0.88 -20.01 10.38
N PRO A 282 -0.62 -19.04 11.26
CA PRO A 282 0.67 -18.91 11.94
C PRO A 282 1.04 -20.16 12.75
N CYS A 283 0.09 -20.79 13.45
CA CYS A 283 0.37 -22.01 14.21
C CYS A 283 0.74 -23.20 13.31
N ALA A 284 0.14 -23.32 12.12
CA ALA A 284 0.46 -24.39 11.19
C ALA A 284 1.83 -24.18 10.51
N PHE A 285 2.29 -22.94 10.42
CA PHE A 285 3.56 -22.59 9.80
C PHE A 285 4.78 -22.87 10.70
N ILE A 286 4.59 -23.19 11.98
CA ILE A 286 5.69 -23.42 12.95
C ILE A 286 6.78 -24.36 12.43
N PRO A 287 6.47 -25.53 11.84
CA PRO A 287 7.49 -26.45 11.31
C PRO A 287 8.32 -25.87 10.16
N LEU A 288 7.85 -24.82 9.49
CA LEU A 288 8.53 -24.15 8.38
C LEU A 288 9.38 -22.96 8.82
N ILE A 289 9.21 -22.46 10.05
CA ILE A 289 9.90 -21.25 10.54
C ILE A 289 11.40 -21.34 10.29
N GLN A 290 12.06 -22.42 10.71
CA GLN A 290 13.51 -22.56 10.57
C GLN A 290 13.95 -22.49 9.10
N ARG A 291 13.30 -23.28 8.23
CA ARG A 291 13.66 -23.36 6.80
C ARG A 291 13.39 -22.04 6.08
N SER A 292 12.27 -21.41 6.37
CA SER A 292 11.89 -20.10 5.83
C SER A 292 12.86 -19.00 6.27
N LEU A 293 13.34 -19.03 7.52
CA LEU A 293 14.37 -18.10 8.01
C LEU A 293 15.74 -18.38 7.38
N GLU A 294 16.17 -19.65 7.30
CA GLU A 294 17.41 -20.05 6.61
C GLU A 294 17.39 -19.61 5.13
N PHE A 295 16.26 -19.79 4.45
CA PHE A 295 16.04 -19.34 3.08
C PHE A 295 16.12 -17.81 2.96
N ALA A 296 15.28 -17.08 3.70
CA ALA A 296 15.19 -15.63 3.57
C ALA A 296 16.49 -14.93 4.00
N VAL A 297 17.04 -15.30 5.15
CA VAL A 297 18.28 -14.69 5.65
C VAL A 297 19.49 -15.12 4.82
N GLY A 298 19.54 -16.38 4.39
CA GLY A 298 20.61 -16.91 3.55
C GLY A 298 20.76 -16.12 2.26
N TYR A 299 19.67 -15.88 1.53
CA TYR A 299 19.74 -15.13 0.27
C TYR A 299 19.86 -13.61 0.46
N VAL A 300 19.22 -13.02 1.47
CA VAL A 300 19.16 -11.56 1.61
C VAL A 300 20.39 -10.98 2.32
N PHE A 301 20.97 -11.68 3.29
CA PHE A 301 22.04 -11.12 4.13
C PHE A 301 23.41 -11.76 3.90
N THR A 302 23.49 -12.90 3.21
CA THR A 302 24.77 -13.57 2.93
C THR A 302 25.16 -13.49 1.44
N PRO A 303 26.44 -13.77 1.08
CA PRO A 303 26.88 -13.80 -0.32
C PRO A 303 26.15 -14.82 -1.20
N ALA A 304 25.37 -15.76 -0.64
CA ALA A 304 24.63 -16.75 -1.40
C ALA A 304 23.61 -16.13 -2.38
N GLY A 305 23.08 -14.94 -2.09
CA GLY A 305 22.13 -14.24 -2.95
C GLY A 305 22.73 -13.30 -3.98
N GLU A 306 24.05 -13.11 -4.02
CA GLU A 306 24.68 -12.22 -4.99
C GLU A 306 24.38 -12.69 -6.43
N GLY A 307 23.85 -11.77 -7.25
CA GLY A 307 23.42 -12.04 -8.63
C GLY A 307 22.10 -12.82 -8.78
N LEU A 308 21.44 -13.16 -7.67
CA LEU A 308 20.15 -13.87 -7.64
C LEU A 308 19.00 -12.99 -7.17
N VAL A 309 19.24 -12.16 -6.16
CA VAL A 309 18.22 -11.33 -5.54
C VAL A 309 17.88 -10.13 -6.43
N PHE A 310 16.62 -9.69 -6.34
CA PHE A 310 16.11 -8.49 -6.97
C PHE A 310 15.13 -7.83 -6.00
N GLU A 311 14.88 -6.54 -6.16
CA GLU A 311 14.20 -5.69 -5.17
C GLU A 311 12.91 -6.33 -4.61
N ARG A 312 11.98 -6.71 -5.49
CA ARG A 312 10.71 -7.31 -5.06
C ARG A 312 10.88 -8.63 -4.31
N PHE A 313 11.89 -9.43 -4.64
CA PHE A 313 12.17 -10.68 -3.93
C PHE A 313 12.71 -10.40 -2.53
N THR A 314 13.65 -9.45 -2.44
CA THR A 314 14.20 -8.96 -1.18
C THR A 314 13.10 -8.47 -0.25
N VAL A 315 12.18 -7.64 -0.74
CA VAL A 315 11.00 -7.17 0.02
C VAL A 315 10.16 -8.34 0.54
N GLN A 316 9.88 -9.36 -0.28
CA GLN A 316 9.09 -10.52 0.17
C GLN A 316 9.83 -11.33 1.25
N CYS A 317 11.14 -11.53 1.12
CA CYS A 317 11.96 -12.23 2.11
C CYS A 317 12.05 -11.44 3.43
N MET A 318 12.24 -10.13 3.38
CA MET A 318 12.24 -9.26 4.56
C MET A 318 10.87 -9.27 5.25
N ASN A 319 9.78 -9.22 4.50
CA ASN A 319 8.42 -9.36 5.04
C ASN A 319 8.19 -10.73 5.69
N LEU A 320 8.79 -11.81 5.16
CA LEU A 320 8.71 -13.14 5.74
C LEU A 320 9.42 -13.18 7.10
N ILE A 321 10.65 -12.66 7.18
CA ILE A 321 11.41 -12.55 8.44
C ILE A 321 10.64 -11.70 9.44
N LYS A 322 10.19 -10.50 9.04
CA LYS A 322 9.40 -9.57 9.86
C LYS A 322 8.16 -10.24 10.44
N THR A 323 7.38 -10.94 9.61
CA THR A 323 6.13 -11.57 10.03
C THR A 323 6.38 -12.70 11.03
N ILE A 324 7.51 -13.41 10.93
CA ILE A 324 7.92 -14.42 11.92
C ILE A 324 8.40 -13.75 13.23
N VAL A 325 9.19 -12.69 13.14
CA VAL A 325 9.74 -11.99 14.31
C VAL A 325 8.61 -11.36 15.14
N LYS A 326 7.69 -10.64 14.49
CA LYS A 326 6.61 -9.88 15.13
C LYS A 326 5.37 -10.72 15.48
N ASN A 327 5.30 -12.00 15.10
CA ASN A 327 4.07 -12.76 15.32
C ASN A 327 3.76 -12.96 16.81
N GLU A 328 2.64 -12.42 17.27
CA GLU A 328 2.16 -12.58 18.64
C GLU A 328 1.90 -14.05 19.01
N ALA A 329 1.51 -14.89 18.04
CA ALA A 329 1.31 -16.32 18.29
C ALA A 329 2.61 -17.07 18.63
N TYR A 330 3.77 -16.48 18.33
CA TYR A 330 5.10 -17.06 18.59
C TYR A 330 5.79 -16.48 19.83
N LYS A 331 5.09 -15.62 20.58
CA LYS A 331 5.57 -15.02 21.81
C LYS A 331 5.02 -15.79 23.01
N PRO A 332 5.87 -16.30 23.92
CA PRO A 332 5.39 -16.87 25.18
C PRO A 332 4.65 -15.82 26.01
N CYS A 333 3.68 -16.26 26.80
CA CYS A 333 3.04 -15.42 27.81
C CYS A 333 4.04 -15.03 28.90
N LYS A 334 3.79 -13.92 29.60
CA LYS A 334 4.64 -13.48 30.73
C LYS A 334 4.82 -14.59 31.77
N ASN A 335 3.73 -15.31 32.05
CA ASN A 335 3.77 -16.57 32.80
C ASN A 335 3.92 -17.71 31.78
N ILE A 336 5.03 -18.43 31.85
CA ILE A 336 5.34 -19.51 30.91
C ILE A 336 4.30 -20.64 30.98
N GLU A 337 3.75 -20.92 32.17
CA GLU A 337 2.72 -21.95 32.38
C GLU A 337 1.42 -21.67 31.62
N ASP A 338 1.11 -20.41 31.32
CA ASP A 338 -0.07 -20.00 30.57
C ASP A 338 0.14 -20.04 29.04
N SER A 339 1.36 -20.38 28.59
CA SER A 339 1.72 -20.36 27.17
C SER A 339 1.22 -21.60 26.44
N LYS A 340 0.70 -21.40 25.22
CA LYS A 340 0.34 -22.52 24.34
C LYS A 340 1.60 -23.31 23.93
N PRO A 341 1.53 -24.65 23.81
CA PRO A 341 2.66 -25.46 23.33
C PRO A 341 3.25 -24.98 22.00
N GLU A 342 2.38 -24.56 21.09
CA GLU A 342 2.75 -24.01 19.78
C GLU A 342 3.59 -22.73 19.91
N SER A 343 3.20 -21.83 20.82
CA SER A 343 3.93 -20.58 21.07
C SER A 343 5.33 -20.85 21.63
N LEU A 344 5.45 -21.84 22.53
CA LEU A 344 6.73 -22.24 23.11
C LEU A 344 7.66 -22.87 22.06
N GLU A 345 7.14 -23.75 21.21
CA GLU A 345 7.93 -24.37 20.15
C GLU A 345 8.40 -23.34 19.11
N ALA A 346 7.51 -22.44 18.68
CA ALA A 346 7.89 -21.35 17.78
C ALA A 346 8.97 -20.43 18.39
N HIS A 347 8.82 -20.08 19.67
CA HIS A 347 9.82 -19.29 20.39
C HIS A 347 11.17 -19.99 20.49
N LYS A 348 11.18 -21.30 20.74
CA LYS A 348 12.38 -22.12 20.78
C LYS A 348 13.10 -22.13 19.43
N ILE A 349 12.37 -22.32 18.33
CA ILE A 349 12.95 -22.27 16.96
C ILE A 349 13.55 -20.88 16.69
N LYS A 350 12.80 -19.81 16.98
CA LYS A 350 13.28 -18.43 16.81
C LYS A 350 14.58 -18.19 17.60
N THR A 351 14.61 -18.59 18.86
CA THR A 351 15.77 -18.39 19.74
C THR A 351 16.98 -19.21 19.28
N ALA A 352 16.76 -20.41 18.74
CA ALA A 352 17.82 -21.23 18.16
C ALA A 352 18.39 -20.63 16.86
N PHE A 353 17.57 -19.96 16.06
CA PHE A 353 17.97 -19.36 14.79
C PHE A 353 18.65 -17.98 14.96
N PHE A 354 18.03 -17.08 15.72
CA PHE A 354 18.52 -15.72 15.97
C PHE A 354 19.64 -15.70 17.00
N THR A 355 20.74 -16.35 16.66
CA THR A 355 21.97 -16.36 17.44
C THR A 355 22.72 -15.04 17.31
N HIS A 356 23.68 -14.79 18.20
CA HIS A 356 24.49 -13.57 18.17
C HIS A 356 25.17 -13.31 16.81
N PRO A 357 25.84 -14.29 16.15
CA PRO A 357 26.40 -14.09 14.81
C PRO A 357 25.35 -13.74 13.76
N THR A 358 24.21 -14.45 13.74
CA THR A 358 23.13 -14.22 12.79
C THR A 358 22.57 -12.80 12.92
N LEU A 359 22.26 -12.39 14.15
CA LEU A 359 21.73 -11.05 14.43
C LEU A 359 22.73 -9.97 14.06
N THR A 360 24.01 -10.14 14.41
CA THR A 360 25.06 -9.18 14.09
C THR A 360 25.22 -9.01 12.59
N GLU A 361 25.19 -10.09 11.81
CA GLU A 361 25.28 -10.04 10.35
C GLU A 361 24.06 -9.34 9.74
N ILE A 362 22.84 -9.69 10.17
CA ILE A 362 21.62 -9.03 9.71
C ILE A 362 21.68 -7.52 10.01
N GLY A 363 21.99 -7.14 11.25
CA GLY A 363 22.10 -5.74 11.66
C GLY A 363 23.15 -4.98 10.87
N ARG A 364 24.37 -5.52 10.73
CA ARG A 364 25.43 -4.88 9.95
C ARG A 364 25.05 -4.75 8.49
N ARG A 365 24.45 -5.76 7.86
CA ARG A 365 24.08 -5.71 6.44
C ARG A 365 22.91 -4.79 6.17
N LEU A 366 21.90 -4.72 7.06
CA LEU A 366 20.83 -3.72 6.96
C LEU A 366 21.41 -2.30 6.90
N VAL A 367 22.31 -1.97 7.83
CA VAL A 367 22.89 -0.62 7.90
C VAL A 367 23.93 -0.36 6.81
N SER A 368 24.88 -1.28 6.59
CA SER A 368 26.01 -1.05 5.68
C SER A 368 25.73 -1.33 4.21
N HIS A 369 24.57 -1.90 3.86
CA HIS A 369 24.19 -2.20 2.48
C HIS A 369 22.83 -1.63 2.12
N TYR A 370 21.79 -1.91 2.92
CA TYR A 370 20.40 -1.58 2.54
C TYR A 370 19.96 -0.16 2.91
N PHE A 371 20.60 0.48 3.89
CA PHE A 371 20.30 1.86 4.29
C PHE A 371 21.08 2.90 3.47
N LEU A 372 22.07 2.49 2.68
CA LEU A 372 22.81 3.40 1.84
C LEU A 372 21.91 3.96 0.73
N LEU A 373 21.89 5.28 0.55
CA LEU A 373 21.23 5.89 -0.61
C LEU A 373 21.87 5.40 -1.91
N THR A 374 21.05 4.93 -2.84
CA THR A 374 21.48 4.57 -4.18
C THR A 374 21.69 5.81 -5.06
N GLU A 375 22.40 5.64 -6.18
CA GLU A 375 22.59 6.72 -7.16
C GLU A 375 21.25 7.19 -7.76
N GLU A 376 20.29 6.29 -7.93
CA GLU A 376 18.94 6.62 -8.43
C GLU A 376 18.17 7.51 -7.45
N GLU A 377 18.27 7.21 -6.14
CA GLU A 377 17.62 8.01 -5.09
C GLU A 377 18.30 9.37 -4.91
N LEU A 378 19.63 9.43 -5.07
CA LEU A 378 20.37 10.70 -5.08
C LEU A 378 20.01 11.55 -6.30
N ALA A 379 19.81 10.93 -7.46
CA ALA A 379 19.33 11.63 -8.66
C ALA A 379 17.89 12.14 -8.46
N MET A 380 17.01 11.33 -7.88
CA MET A 380 15.64 11.74 -7.55
C MET A 380 15.61 12.95 -6.61
N TRP A 381 16.48 13.00 -5.59
CA TRP A 381 16.60 14.19 -4.73
C TRP A 381 16.88 15.44 -5.56
N GLU A 382 17.86 15.39 -6.48
CA GLU A 382 18.23 16.56 -7.28
C GLU A 382 17.17 16.95 -8.32
N GLU A 383 16.43 15.98 -8.89
CA GLU A 383 15.43 16.22 -9.94
C GLU A 383 14.04 16.59 -9.39
N ASP A 384 13.60 15.91 -8.32
CA ASP A 384 12.31 16.08 -7.65
C ASP A 384 12.48 15.98 -6.12
N PRO A 385 12.91 17.06 -5.47
CA PRO A 385 13.15 17.08 -4.02
C PRO A 385 11.88 16.81 -3.20
N GLU A 386 10.71 17.24 -3.68
CA GLU A 386 9.43 16.98 -2.99
C GLU A 386 9.05 15.51 -3.07
N GLY A 387 9.15 14.91 -4.27
CA GLY A 387 8.91 13.48 -4.48
C GLY A 387 9.81 12.60 -3.61
N PHE A 388 11.10 12.92 -3.53
CA PHE A 388 12.05 12.22 -2.66
C PHE A 388 11.63 12.25 -1.18
N ALA A 389 11.15 13.39 -0.68
CA ALA A 389 10.72 13.53 0.72
C ALA A 389 9.42 12.74 1.03
N VAL A 390 8.51 12.63 0.07
CA VAL A 390 7.25 11.90 0.22
C VAL A 390 7.47 10.38 0.26
N GLU A 391 8.36 9.84 -0.58
CA GLU A 391 8.61 8.39 -0.63
C GLU A 391 9.14 7.81 0.70
N GLU A 392 9.82 8.63 1.52
CA GLU A 392 10.35 8.19 2.82
C GLU A 392 9.31 8.16 3.96
N THR A 393 8.12 8.77 3.82
CA THR A 393 7.20 9.03 4.94
C THR A 393 5.89 8.21 4.96
N GLY A 394 5.78 7.17 4.12
CA GLY A 394 4.47 6.54 3.82
C GLY A 394 4.11 5.23 4.54
N GLY A 395 3.09 5.28 5.41
CA GLY A 395 2.20 4.19 5.87
C GLY A 395 2.60 2.72 5.58
N ASP A 396 1.81 2.03 4.74
CA ASP A 396 1.94 0.59 4.48
C ASP A 396 2.90 0.25 3.31
N SER A 397 3.70 1.24 2.87
CA SER A 397 4.62 1.12 1.72
C SER A 397 5.69 0.04 1.91
N TRP A 398 6.08 -0.24 3.16
CA TRP A 398 7.03 -1.30 3.55
C TRP A 398 6.66 -2.70 3.03
N LYS A 399 5.39 -2.94 2.67
CA LYS A 399 4.94 -4.19 2.06
C LYS A 399 5.43 -4.36 0.63
N TYR A 400 5.82 -3.28 -0.04
CA TYR A 400 6.03 -3.22 -1.48
C TYR A 400 7.35 -2.57 -1.89
N SER A 401 7.85 -1.60 -1.13
CA SER A 401 9.05 -0.81 -1.44
C SER A 401 10.23 -1.22 -0.55
N LEU A 402 11.43 -1.32 -1.12
CA LEU A 402 12.61 -1.86 -0.43
C LEU A 402 13.03 -1.04 0.79
N ARG A 403 13.17 0.29 0.65
CA ARG A 403 13.67 1.15 1.72
C ARG A 403 12.76 1.16 2.97
N PRO A 404 11.45 1.43 2.87
CA PRO A 404 10.58 1.30 4.04
C PRO A 404 10.55 -0.13 4.61
N CYS A 405 10.71 -1.16 3.76
CA CYS A 405 10.78 -2.55 4.21
C CYS A 405 12.03 -2.83 5.07
N THR A 406 13.19 -2.32 4.67
CA THR A 406 14.46 -2.52 5.38
C THR A 406 14.45 -1.81 6.73
N GLU A 407 13.94 -0.58 6.79
CA GLU A 407 13.83 0.22 8.02
C GLU A 407 12.87 -0.43 9.02
N VAL A 408 11.69 -0.86 8.56
CA VAL A 408 10.71 -1.54 9.42
C VAL A 408 11.24 -2.90 9.91
N LEU A 409 11.94 -3.66 9.05
CA LEU A 409 12.58 -4.90 9.48
C LEU A 409 13.67 -4.65 10.52
N PHE A 410 14.50 -3.63 10.31
CA PHE A 410 15.52 -3.21 11.27
C PHE A 410 14.89 -2.91 12.63
N LEU A 411 13.86 -2.05 12.67
CA LEU A 411 13.10 -1.73 13.87
C LEU A 411 12.55 -2.97 14.58
N ASP A 412 11.83 -3.83 13.85
CA ASP A 412 11.19 -5.02 14.44
C ASP A 412 12.25 -6.01 14.98
N ILE A 413 13.41 -6.18 14.32
CA ILE A 413 14.50 -7.01 14.85
C ILE A 413 15.17 -6.34 16.05
N PHE A 414 15.49 -5.05 15.96
CA PHE A 414 16.17 -4.31 17.04
C PHE A 414 15.33 -4.31 18.32
N HIS A 415 14.03 -4.06 18.22
CA HIS A 415 13.10 -4.10 19.35
C HIS A 415 13.09 -5.46 20.06
N ASN A 416 13.17 -6.56 19.30
CA ASN A 416 13.13 -7.92 19.86
C ASN A 416 14.50 -8.41 20.37
N TYR A 417 15.61 -7.86 19.87
CA TYR A 417 16.97 -8.37 20.10
C TYR A 417 17.98 -7.27 20.46
N SER A 418 17.52 -6.17 21.06
CA SER A 418 18.32 -4.97 21.38
C SER A 418 19.59 -5.28 22.18
N GLN A 419 19.53 -6.22 23.13
CA GLN A 419 20.69 -6.64 23.93
C GLN A 419 21.89 -7.09 23.07
N THR A 420 21.64 -7.70 21.92
CA THR A 420 22.68 -8.14 20.98
C THR A 420 23.07 -7.05 19.99
N LEU A 421 22.10 -6.25 19.54
CA LEU A 421 22.30 -5.28 18.46
C LEU A 421 22.80 -3.91 18.93
N THR A 422 22.50 -3.51 20.17
CA THR A 422 22.99 -2.25 20.74
C THR A 422 24.52 -2.14 20.70
N PRO A 423 25.32 -3.13 21.17
CA PRO A 423 26.77 -3.05 21.07
C PRO A 423 27.29 -2.93 19.63
N VAL A 424 26.64 -3.62 18.68
CA VAL A 424 27.00 -3.58 17.26
C VAL A 424 26.80 -2.17 16.70
N LEU A 425 25.67 -1.55 16.99
CA LEU A 425 25.37 -0.21 16.49
C LEU A 425 26.25 0.86 17.16
N LEU A 426 26.52 0.73 18.47
CA LEU A 426 27.45 1.61 19.17
C LEU A 426 28.87 1.53 18.59
N GLU A 427 29.34 0.33 18.24
CA GLU A 427 30.63 0.15 17.54
C GLU A 427 30.62 0.87 16.18
N MET A 428 29.54 0.77 15.42
CA MET A 428 29.40 1.47 14.13
C MET A 428 29.42 2.99 14.30
N VAL A 429 28.79 3.53 15.35
CA VAL A 429 28.86 4.96 15.69
C VAL A 429 30.27 5.38 16.07
N LEU A 430 30.96 4.58 16.91
CA LEU A 430 32.35 4.85 17.33
C LEU A 430 33.31 4.91 16.15
N ASN A 431 33.15 4.02 15.16
CA ASN A 431 33.99 3.98 13.95
C ASN A 431 33.81 5.23 13.05
N LEU A 432 32.75 6.01 13.26
CA LEU A 432 32.43 7.20 12.46
C LEU A 432 32.58 8.51 13.26
N GLN A 433 33.16 8.45 14.46
CA GLN A 433 33.45 9.65 15.25
C GLN A 433 34.53 10.50 14.58
N GLY A 434 34.34 11.83 14.63
CA GLY A 434 35.25 12.82 14.08
C GLY A 434 34.78 13.48 12.77
N PRO A 435 35.56 14.43 12.24
CA PRO A 435 35.21 15.15 11.02
C PRO A 435 35.22 14.19 9.83
N SER A 436 34.09 14.13 9.10
CA SER A 436 33.99 13.36 7.88
C SER A 436 34.77 14.03 6.75
N ASN A 437 35.48 13.24 5.96
CA ASN A 437 36.09 13.71 4.73
C ASN A 437 34.99 13.97 3.69
N VAL A 438 34.77 15.24 3.37
CA VAL A 438 33.73 15.68 2.43
C VAL A 438 33.95 15.13 1.01
N GLU A 439 35.19 14.74 0.69
CA GLU A 439 35.55 14.15 -0.61
C GLU A 439 35.31 12.63 -0.68
N ASP A 440 35.00 11.96 0.43
CA ASP A 440 34.74 10.52 0.46
C ASP A 440 33.21 10.24 0.50
N PRO A 441 32.57 9.98 -0.66
CA PRO A 441 31.14 9.73 -0.71
C PRO A 441 30.73 8.46 0.04
N VAL A 442 31.61 7.45 0.11
CA VAL A 442 31.32 6.20 0.80
C VAL A 442 31.25 6.43 2.30
N GLN A 443 32.16 7.24 2.85
CA GLN A 443 32.13 7.61 4.26
C GLN A 443 30.86 8.40 4.61
N LEU A 444 30.42 9.32 3.75
CA LEU A 444 29.21 10.11 3.96
C LEU A 444 27.94 9.22 3.93
N LEU A 445 27.83 8.34 2.94
CA LEU A 445 26.69 7.41 2.85
C LEU A 445 26.64 6.43 4.03
N MET A 446 27.79 5.90 4.45
CA MET A 446 27.86 5.05 5.62
C MET A 446 27.42 5.80 6.88
N LYS A 447 27.86 7.05 7.03
CA LYS A 447 27.47 7.89 8.18
C LYS A 447 25.98 8.23 8.19
N ASP A 448 25.40 8.55 7.04
CA ASP A 448 23.95 8.70 6.88
C ASP A 448 23.20 7.45 7.34
N ALA A 449 23.62 6.27 6.86
CA ALA A 449 23.00 5.00 7.21
C ALA A 449 23.11 4.66 8.71
N VAL A 450 24.27 4.90 9.33
CA VAL A 450 24.43 4.70 10.79
C VAL A 450 23.54 5.64 11.57
N TYR A 451 23.45 6.92 11.18
CA TYR A 451 22.57 7.88 11.83
C TYR A 451 21.09 7.52 11.62
N ASN A 452 20.73 6.99 10.45
CA ASN A 452 19.39 6.44 10.22
C ASN A 452 19.07 5.34 11.25
N ALA A 453 19.95 4.34 11.36
CA ALA A 453 19.79 3.24 12.30
C ALA A 453 19.68 3.69 13.77
N VAL A 454 20.49 4.68 14.19
CA VAL A 454 20.44 5.22 15.55
C VAL A 454 19.16 6.02 15.81
N GLY A 455 18.66 6.76 14.83
CA GLY A 455 17.38 7.46 14.96
C GLY A 455 16.20 6.51 15.02
N LEU A 456 16.19 5.47 14.18
CA LEU A 456 15.15 4.44 14.20
C LEU A 456 15.09 3.74 15.57
N ALA A 457 16.25 3.38 16.14
CA ALA A 457 16.34 2.69 17.42
C ALA A 457 16.43 3.63 18.65
N ALA A 458 15.96 4.87 18.55
CA ALA A 458 16.08 5.85 19.64
C ALA A 458 15.47 5.37 20.97
N TYR A 459 14.29 4.74 20.93
CA TYR A 459 13.59 4.20 22.11
C TYR A 459 14.34 3.05 22.78
N GLU A 460 15.14 2.29 22.06
CA GLU A 460 15.95 1.22 22.62
C GLU A 460 17.35 1.68 23.05
N LEU A 461 17.81 2.84 22.58
CA LEU A 461 19.16 3.36 22.79
C LEU A 461 19.27 4.51 23.79
N PHE A 462 18.16 5.08 24.26
CA PHE A 462 18.20 6.31 25.09
C PHE A 462 18.97 6.18 26.41
N ASP A 463 19.13 4.96 26.93
CA ASP A 463 19.95 4.66 28.11
C ASP A 463 21.43 4.42 27.78
N ASN A 464 21.75 4.14 26.51
CA ASN A 464 23.09 3.82 26.04
C ASN A 464 23.81 5.00 25.36
N ILE A 465 23.06 5.97 24.84
CA ILE A 465 23.60 7.16 24.17
C ILE A 465 23.21 8.40 24.97
N ASP A 466 24.21 9.18 25.40
CA ASP A 466 23.99 10.53 25.90
C ASP A 466 23.78 11.50 24.73
N PHE A 467 22.51 11.59 24.30
CA PHE A 467 22.14 12.40 23.14
C PHE A 467 22.37 13.90 23.36
N ASP A 468 22.18 14.40 24.59
CA ASP A 468 22.45 15.80 24.93
C ASP A 468 23.93 16.14 24.69
N GLN A 469 24.83 15.25 25.14
CA GLN A 469 26.26 15.42 24.94
C GLN A 469 26.64 15.28 23.46
N TRP A 470 26.05 14.30 22.77
CA TRP A 470 26.31 14.08 21.34
C TRP A 470 25.85 15.25 20.47
N PHE A 471 24.68 15.80 20.78
CA PHE A 471 24.13 16.99 20.16
C PHE A 471 25.10 18.17 20.29
N ASN A 472 25.50 18.51 21.52
CA ASN A 472 26.38 19.65 21.78
C ASN A 472 27.78 19.50 21.18
N ASN A 473 28.38 18.31 21.27
CA ASN A 473 29.79 18.13 20.95
C ASN A 473 30.05 17.80 19.48
N GLN A 474 29.07 17.25 18.77
CA GLN A 474 29.27 16.76 17.40
C GLN A 474 28.17 17.24 16.44
N LEU A 475 26.90 16.92 16.71
CA LEU A 475 25.83 17.12 15.72
C LEU A 475 25.67 18.60 15.33
N LEU A 476 25.83 19.52 16.29
CA LEU A 476 25.85 20.96 16.00
C LEU A 476 26.94 21.35 15.01
N GLY A 477 28.16 20.81 15.16
CA GLY A 477 29.27 21.08 14.26
C GLY A 477 29.00 20.58 12.84
N GLU A 478 28.32 19.44 12.71
CA GLU A 478 27.96 18.84 11.42
C GLU A 478 26.92 19.67 10.67
N LEU A 479 25.94 20.23 11.38
CA LEU A 479 24.92 21.10 10.80
C LEU A 479 25.50 22.40 10.21
N GLN A 480 26.67 22.85 10.71
CA GLN A 480 27.33 24.07 10.24
C GLN A 480 28.24 23.86 9.02
N VAL A 481 28.44 22.61 8.55
CA VAL A 481 29.34 22.34 7.42
C VAL A 481 28.70 22.81 6.11
N SER A 482 29.19 23.94 5.60
CA SER A 482 28.75 24.55 4.34
C SER A 482 29.39 23.87 3.12
N HIS A 483 28.88 22.70 2.73
CA HIS A 483 29.25 22.03 1.48
C HIS A 483 28.05 21.30 0.86
N HIS A 484 27.94 21.29 -0.47
CA HIS A 484 26.81 20.67 -1.20
C HIS A 484 26.70 19.19 -0.88
N ARG A 485 27.77 18.39 -1.04
CA ARG A 485 27.76 16.96 -0.69
C ARG A 485 27.42 16.65 0.77
N TYR A 486 27.58 17.63 1.67
CA TYR A 486 27.27 17.46 3.09
C TYR A 486 25.78 17.65 3.41
N LYS A 487 24.96 18.09 2.45
CA LYS A 487 23.50 18.20 2.62
C LYS A 487 22.85 16.90 3.05
N LEU A 488 23.40 15.77 2.60
CA LEU A 488 23.02 14.42 3.02
C LEU A 488 23.07 14.28 4.55
N ILE A 489 24.23 14.59 5.13
CA ILE A 489 24.45 14.50 6.58
C ILE A 489 23.60 15.55 7.30
N ARG A 490 23.49 16.78 6.79
CA ARG A 490 22.61 17.80 7.40
C ARG A 490 21.17 17.31 7.50
N ARG A 491 20.58 16.85 6.39
CA ARG A 491 19.23 16.25 6.36
C ARG A 491 19.09 15.13 7.39
N ARG A 492 20.08 14.23 7.44
CA ARG A 492 20.02 13.08 8.36
C ARG A 492 20.15 13.46 9.82
N VAL A 493 21.04 14.40 10.15
CA VAL A 493 21.21 14.89 11.52
C VAL A 493 19.93 15.60 11.98
N ILE A 494 19.30 16.38 11.11
CA ILE A 494 17.99 16.99 11.35
C ILE A 494 16.94 15.93 11.68
N TRP A 495 16.81 14.91 10.83
CA TRP A 495 15.88 13.80 11.06
C TRP A 495 16.18 13.06 12.37
N LEU A 496 17.46 12.76 12.64
CA LEU A 496 17.93 12.10 13.86
C LEU A 496 17.54 12.91 15.11
N ILE A 497 17.76 14.23 15.09
CA ILE A 497 17.34 15.12 16.17
C ILE A 497 15.82 15.01 16.38
N GLY A 498 15.03 15.04 15.31
CA GLY A 498 13.58 14.86 15.39
C GLY A 498 13.16 13.56 16.09
N GLN A 499 13.83 12.44 15.79
CA GLN A 499 13.54 11.15 16.44
C GLN A 499 13.89 11.13 17.93
N TRP A 500 14.90 11.89 18.37
CA TRP A 500 15.39 11.86 19.75
C TRP A 500 14.72 12.89 20.66
N ILE A 501 14.21 14.00 20.12
CA ILE A 501 13.58 15.06 20.93
C ILE A 501 12.41 14.53 21.75
N SER A 502 11.56 13.69 21.15
CA SER A 502 10.40 13.09 21.85
C SER A 502 10.76 11.94 22.78
N VAL A 503 12.01 11.46 22.75
CA VAL A 503 12.47 10.32 23.56
C VAL A 503 13.24 10.81 24.79
N LYS A 504 14.31 11.60 24.57
CA LYS A 504 15.17 12.11 25.64
C LYS A 504 15.99 13.30 25.16
N PHE A 505 15.54 14.50 25.48
CA PHE A 505 16.23 15.75 25.14
C PHE A 505 15.99 16.84 26.19
N LYS A 506 17.06 17.37 26.78
CA LYS A 506 16.95 18.35 27.86
C LYS A 506 16.25 19.65 27.44
N SER A 507 15.34 20.11 28.29
CA SER A 507 14.63 21.38 28.08
C SER A 507 15.56 22.61 27.99
N GLU A 508 16.75 22.58 28.60
CA GLU A 508 17.71 23.68 28.51
C GLU A 508 18.38 23.79 27.13
N LEU A 509 18.36 22.72 26.31
CA LEU A 509 18.97 22.70 24.98
C LEU A 509 17.99 23.14 23.87
N ARG A 510 16.70 23.27 24.17
CA ARG A 510 15.68 23.68 23.19
C ARG A 510 15.90 25.07 22.59
N PRO A 511 16.28 26.12 23.34
CA PRO A 511 16.61 27.41 22.72
C PRO A 511 17.72 27.30 21.67
N LEU A 512 18.77 26.53 21.96
CA LEU A 512 19.86 26.28 21.01
C LEU A 512 19.37 25.53 19.77
N LEU A 513 18.47 24.56 19.94
CA LEU A 513 17.81 23.89 18.82
C LEU A 513 17.01 24.86 17.95
N TYR A 514 16.25 25.79 18.55
CA TYR A 514 15.50 26.80 17.79
C TYR A 514 16.42 27.74 17.00
N GLU A 515 17.58 28.11 17.54
CA GLU A 515 18.61 28.87 16.81
C GLU A 515 19.16 28.09 15.61
N VAL A 516 19.39 26.79 15.79
CA VAL A 516 19.85 25.91 14.70
C VAL A 516 18.80 25.78 13.61
N ILE A 517 17.54 25.58 13.99
CA ILE A 517 16.40 25.53 13.07
C ILE A 517 16.34 26.81 12.22
N LEU A 518 16.45 27.99 12.85
CA LEU A 518 16.42 29.27 12.14
C LEU A 518 17.53 29.41 11.09
N ASN A 519 18.74 28.94 11.41
CA ASN A 519 19.86 28.98 10.48
C ASN A 519 19.66 27.98 9.31
N LEU A 520 19.15 26.78 9.60
CA LEU A 520 18.96 25.74 8.59
C LEU A 520 17.78 25.99 7.66
N MET A 521 16.75 26.71 8.11
CA MET A 521 15.62 27.11 7.26
C MET A 521 15.99 28.12 6.18
N GLN A 522 17.21 28.66 6.23
CA GLN A 522 17.79 29.51 5.19
C GLN A 522 18.67 28.71 4.21
N ASP A 523 18.80 27.38 4.39
CA ASP A 523 19.53 26.51 3.46
C ASP A 523 18.80 26.48 2.10
N PRO A 524 19.52 26.64 0.97
CA PRO A 524 18.89 26.58 -0.36
C PRO A 524 18.32 25.21 -0.72
N ASP A 525 18.70 24.13 -0.03
CA ASP A 525 18.20 22.79 -0.29
C ASP A 525 16.80 22.57 0.30
N LEU A 526 15.81 22.42 -0.59
CA LEU A 526 14.40 22.27 -0.22
C LEU A 526 14.14 21.01 0.63
N VAL A 527 14.80 19.89 0.33
CA VAL A 527 14.65 18.64 1.10
C VAL A 527 15.11 18.84 2.54
N THR A 528 16.26 19.47 2.73
CA THR A 528 16.78 19.80 4.07
C THR A 528 15.78 20.66 4.84
N CYS A 529 15.17 21.66 4.19
CA CYS A 529 14.14 22.49 4.80
C CYS A 529 12.88 21.69 5.15
N GLN A 530 12.35 20.87 4.24
CA GLN A 530 11.16 20.05 4.49
C GLN A 530 11.34 19.09 5.65
N PHE A 531 12.46 18.35 5.67
CA PHE A 531 12.76 17.41 6.76
C PHE A 531 12.90 18.11 8.11
N LEU A 532 13.49 19.31 8.13
CA LEU A 532 13.61 20.12 9.34
C LEU A 532 12.26 20.45 9.96
N PHE A 533 11.29 20.87 9.16
CA PHE A 533 9.96 21.16 9.68
C PHE A 533 9.21 19.91 10.09
N LEU A 534 9.19 18.89 9.24
CA LEU A 534 8.49 17.63 9.50
C LEU A 534 8.99 16.93 10.77
N ASN A 535 10.31 16.89 10.99
CA ASN A 535 10.90 16.10 12.07
C ASN A 535 11.26 16.94 13.30
N VAL A 536 11.70 18.19 13.11
CA VAL A 536 12.23 19.05 14.19
C VAL A 536 11.33 20.23 14.52
N SER A 537 10.29 20.52 13.73
CA SER A 537 9.21 21.45 14.15
C SER A 537 7.92 20.75 14.62
N SER A 538 7.78 19.44 14.38
CA SER A 538 6.87 18.57 15.13
C SER A 538 7.01 18.61 16.66
N PRO A 539 8.16 18.92 17.31
CA PRO A 539 8.24 19.14 18.77
C PRO A 539 7.50 20.37 19.31
N VAL A 540 6.71 21.07 18.50
CA VAL A 540 5.64 21.91 19.04
C VAL A 540 4.48 21.02 19.56
N ASP A 541 4.33 19.83 18.98
CA ASP A 541 3.45 18.74 19.44
C ASP A 541 4.04 17.90 20.61
N ASP A 542 5.27 18.16 21.04
CA ASP A 542 5.92 17.44 22.14
C ASP A 542 5.32 17.84 23.51
N PHE A 543 5.13 16.85 24.38
CA PHE A 543 4.64 17.02 25.75
C PHE A 543 5.56 17.92 26.60
N GLU A 544 6.87 17.93 26.33
CA GLU A 544 7.82 18.78 27.05
C GLU A 544 8.02 20.18 26.44
N PHE A 545 7.21 20.55 25.43
CA PHE A 545 7.26 21.86 24.81
C PHE A 545 7.00 22.99 25.82
N ARG A 546 7.80 24.06 25.76
CA ARG A 546 7.66 25.25 26.59
C ARG A 546 7.49 26.49 25.74
N THR A 547 6.27 27.02 25.69
CA THR A 547 5.92 28.22 24.92
C THR A 547 6.86 29.40 25.21
N GLU A 548 7.21 29.63 26.48
CA GLU A 548 8.11 30.72 26.88
C GLU A 548 9.49 30.68 26.22
N GLN A 549 10.04 29.48 26.00
CA GLN A 549 11.35 29.30 25.36
C GLN A 549 11.28 29.49 23.84
N PHE A 550 10.11 29.21 23.24
CA PHE A 550 9.90 29.31 21.80
C PHE A 550 9.54 30.72 21.33
N LEU A 551 8.88 31.51 22.17
CA LEU A 551 8.40 32.86 21.83
C LEU A 551 9.43 33.79 21.18
N PRO A 552 10.70 33.85 21.63
CA PRO A 552 11.71 34.69 20.98
C PRO A 552 11.97 34.35 19.51
N TYR A 553 11.66 33.12 19.10
CA TYR A 553 11.92 32.59 17.76
C TYR A 553 10.66 32.52 16.88
N LEU A 554 9.47 32.74 17.48
CA LEU A 554 8.16 32.55 16.85
C LEU A 554 8.01 33.33 15.54
N GLU A 555 8.31 34.63 15.53
CA GLU A 555 8.16 35.48 14.34
C GLU A 555 8.97 34.95 13.15
N SER A 556 10.25 34.67 13.40
CA SER A 556 11.16 34.22 12.36
C SER A 556 10.81 32.83 11.84
N ILE A 557 10.51 31.88 12.74
CA ILE A 557 10.13 30.51 12.35
C ILE A 557 8.81 30.53 11.58
N PHE A 558 7.81 31.27 12.05
CA PHE A 558 6.50 31.36 11.38
C PHE A 558 6.60 32.02 10.00
N SER A 559 7.41 33.08 9.87
CA SER A 559 7.66 33.73 8.58
C SER A 559 8.30 32.78 7.58
N LEU A 560 9.27 31.99 8.00
CA LEU A 560 9.97 31.05 7.14
C LEU A 560 9.10 29.81 6.80
N LEU A 561 8.26 29.33 7.74
CA LEU A 561 7.22 28.33 7.44
C LEU A 561 6.27 28.81 6.34
N PHE A 562 5.83 30.06 6.44
CA PHE A 562 4.99 30.67 5.42
C PHE A 562 5.72 30.78 4.07
N GLN A 563 6.99 31.16 4.06
CA GLN A 563 7.80 31.18 2.83
C GLN A 563 7.93 29.80 2.22
N LEU A 564 8.15 28.75 3.02
CA LEU A 564 8.20 27.37 2.54
C LEU A 564 6.85 26.97 1.91
N LEU A 565 5.73 27.28 2.57
CA LEU A 565 4.38 27.01 2.03
C LEU A 565 4.18 27.65 0.64
N GLN A 566 4.79 28.80 0.38
CA GLN A 566 4.73 29.48 -0.92
C GLN A 566 5.67 28.87 -1.97
N GLN A 567 6.79 28.26 -1.54
CA GLN A 567 7.79 27.67 -2.43
C GLN A 567 7.40 26.28 -2.92
N VAL A 568 6.78 25.47 -2.06
CA VAL A 568 6.41 24.09 -2.39
C VAL A 568 5.24 24.03 -3.38
N THR A 569 5.27 23.05 -4.27
CA THR A 569 4.27 22.87 -5.32
C THR A 569 3.32 21.72 -5.03
N GLU A 570 3.81 20.62 -4.45
CA GLU A 570 3.00 19.41 -4.26
C GLU A 570 1.93 19.60 -3.17
N CYS A 571 0.76 19.01 -3.41
CA CYS A 571 -0.37 19.12 -2.47
C CYS A 571 -0.04 18.49 -1.12
N ASP A 572 0.61 17.32 -1.13
CA ASP A 572 0.97 16.60 0.09
C ASP A 572 1.96 17.40 0.93
N THR A 573 2.98 18.00 0.30
CA THR A 573 3.93 18.90 0.96
C THR A 573 3.22 20.12 1.56
N LYS A 574 2.30 20.76 0.82
CA LYS A 574 1.52 21.89 1.34
C LYS A 574 0.69 21.50 2.55
N MET A 575 0.05 20.33 2.52
CA MET A 575 -0.71 19.80 3.64
C MET A 575 0.18 19.60 4.87
N GLN A 576 1.37 19.05 4.69
CA GLN A 576 2.35 18.88 5.77
C GLN A 576 2.81 20.23 6.37
N VAL A 577 3.14 21.21 5.53
CA VAL A 577 3.55 22.55 6.01
C VAL A 577 2.38 23.24 6.74
N LEU A 578 1.16 23.14 6.21
CA LEU A 578 -0.05 23.66 6.87
C LEU A 578 -0.31 22.99 8.22
N HIS A 579 -0.05 21.68 8.33
CA HIS A 579 -0.15 20.96 9.60
C HIS A 579 0.82 21.52 10.64
N VAL A 580 2.11 21.68 10.29
CA VAL A 580 3.11 22.27 11.21
C VAL A 580 2.73 23.69 11.60
N ILE A 581 2.27 24.52 10.66
CA ILE A 581 1.74 25.86 10.93
C ILE A 581 0.58 25.80 11.93
N SER A 582 -0.33 24.85 11.77
CA SER A 582 -1.49 24.65 12.66
C SER A 582 -1.06 24.29 14.08
N CYS A 583 -0.10 23.36 14.23
CA CYS A 583 0.49 23.01 15.52
C CYS A 583 1.15 24.22 16.21
N VAL A 584 1.89 25.04 15.47
CA VAL A 584 2.49 26.27 16.02
C VAL A 584 1.41 27.22 16.54
N ILE A 585 0.36 27.47 15.74
CA ILE A 585 -0.77 28.32 16.14
C ILE A 585 -1.44 27.80 17.41
N GLU A 586 -1.69 26.49 17.48
CA GLU A 586 -2.32 25.84 18.64
C GLU A 586 -1.53 26.11 19.92
N ARG A 587 -0.20 25.94 19.88
CA ARG A 587 0.66 25.91 21.07
C ARG A 587 1.06 27.29 21.58
N VAL A 588 1.15 28.28 20.70
CA VAL A 588 1.38 29.69 21.10
C VAL A 588 0.07 30.46 21.33
N ASN A 589 -1.05 29.93 20.83
CA ASN A 589 -2.39 30.46 21.04
C ASN A 589 -2.47 31.97 20.70
N ILE A 590 -2.99 32.81 21.60
CA ILE A 590 -3.18 34.26 21.42
C ILE A 590 -1.90 35.00 20.97
N GLN A 591 -0.71 34.47 21.27
CA GLN A 591 0.56 35.11 20.93
C GLN A 591 0.86 35.10 19.42
N ILE A 592 0.13 34.33 18.62
CA ILE A 592 0.32 34.29 17.17
C ILE A 592 -0.22 35.53 16.44
N ARG A 593 -1.13 36.30 17.06
CA ARG A 593 -1.88 37.38 16.41
C ARG A 593 -1.04 38.37 15.60
N PRO A 594 0.15 38.82 16.05
CA PRO A 594 0.97 39.76 15.28
C PRO A 594 1.52 39.18 13.97
N TYR A 595 1.56 37.85 13.84
CA TYR A 595 2.36 37.15 12.82
C TYR A 595 1.51 36.47 11.73
N VAL A 596 0.19 36.30 11.92
CA VAL A 596 -0.69 35.57 10.97
C VAL A 596 -1.08 36.35 9.72
N GLY A 597 -0.76 37.64 9.63
CA GLY A 597 -1.28 38.53 8.58
C GLY A 597 -1.04 38.03 7.15
N CYS A 598 0.18 37.57 6.84
CA CYS A 598 0.51 37.04 5.52
C CYS A 598 -0.23 35.73 5.21
N LEU A 599 -0.34 34.83 6.19
CA LEU A 599 -1.05 33.56 6.04
C LEU A 599 -2.54 33.78 5.76
N VAL A 600 -3.18 34.68 6.52
CA VAL A 600 -4.59 35.07 6.34
C VAL A 600 -4.87 35.58 4.92
N GLN A 601 -3.94 36.33 4.33
CA GLN A 601 -4.08 36.85 2.97
C GLN A 601 -3.88 35.75 1.90
N TYR A 602 -3.09 34.72 2.22
CA TYR A 602 -2.73 33.66 1.28
C TYR A 602 -3.76 32.51 1.25
N LEU A 603 -4.34 32.10 2.38
CA LEU A 603 -5.29 30.99 2.44
C LEU A 603 -6.48 31.08 1.46
N PRO A 604 -7.07 32.27 1.19
CA PRO A 604 -8.11 32.40 0.16
C PRO A 604 -7.61 32.07 -1.25
N LEU A 605 -6.36 32.42 -1.57
CA LEU A 605 -5.74 32.09 -2.85
C LEU A 605 -5.50 30.59 -2.95
N LEU A 606 -4.98 29.99 -1.89
CA LEU A 606 -4.72 28.56 -1.83
C LEU A 606 -6.01 27.74 -1.93
N TRP A 607 -7.09 28.15 -1.25
CA TRP A 607 -8.41 27.53 -1.33
C TRP A 607 -8.99 27.52 -2.74
N LYS A 608 -8.74 28.60 -3.49
CA LYS A 608 -9.16 28.72 -4.88
C LYS A 608 -8.30 27.83 -5.79
N GLN A 609 -6.99 27.74 -5.55
CA GLN A 609 -6.09 26.88 -6.31
C GLN A 609 -6.36 25.39 -6.06
N SER A 610 -6.84 25.03 -4.87
CA SER A 610 -7.16 23.65 -4.48
C SER A 610 -8.57 23.23 -4.88
N GLU A 611 -9.16 23.80 -5.94
CA GLU A 611 -10.56 23.53 -6.30
C GLU A 611 -10.86 22.06 -6.59
N GLU A 612 -9.89 21.39 -7.21
CA GLU A 612 -9.94 19.97 -7.56
C GLU A 612 -9.29 19.06 -6.48
N HIS A 613 -8.73 19.65 -5.41
CA HIS A 613 -7.95 18.93 -4.39
C HIS A 613 -8.61 19.01 -3.01
N ASN A 614 -9.61 18.14 -2.77
CA ASN A 614 -10.37 18.17 -1.52
C ASN A 614 -9.53 17.89 -0.25
N MET A 615 -8.48 17.07 -0.33
CA MET A 615 -7.60 16.80 0.82
C MET A 615 -6.82 18.05 1.26
N LEU A 616 -6.35 18.85 0.31
CA LEU A 616 -5.70 20.12 0.61
C LEU A 616 -6.71 21.13 1.19
N ARG A 617 -7.98 21.08 0.75
CA ARG A 617 -9.06 21.85 1.36
C ARG A 617 -9.32 21.45 2.81
N CYS A 618 -9.33 20.16 3.14
CA CYS A 618 -9.39 19.68 4.53
C CYS A 618 -8.26 20.31 5.36
N ALA A 619 -7.00 20.24 4.90
CA ALA A 619 -5.88 20.85 5.61
C ALA A 619 -6.04 22.37 5.81
N ILE A 620 -6.58 23.08 4.81
CA ILE A 620 -6.90 24.52 4.94
C ILE A 620 -7.99 24.75 6.00
N LEU A 621 -9.04 23.92 6.04
CA LEU A 621 -10.09 24.00 7.06
C LEU A 621 -9.51 23.80 8.46
N THR A 622 -8.69 22.75 8.65
CA THR A 622 -7.99 22.51 9.92
C THR A 622 -7.11 23.70 10.31
N THR A 623 -6.36 24.28 9.38
CA THR A 623 -5.58 25.50 9.66
C THR A 623 -6.47 26.68 10.05
N LEU A 624 -7.63 26.84 9.42
CA LEU A 624 -8.59 27.89 9.76
C LEU A 624 -9.19 27.69 11.16
N VAL A 625 -9.46 26.45 11.59
CA VAL A 625 -9.91 26.14 12.95
C VAL A 625 -8.93 26.72 13.98
N HIS A 626 -7.65 26.37 13.85
CA HIS A 626 -6.59 26.83 14.75
C HIS A 626 -6.39 28.35 14.66
N LEU A 627 -6.46 28.93 13.47
CA LEU A 627 -6.38 30.38 13.29
C LEU A 627 -7.53 31.13 14.00
N VAL A 628 -8.76 30.62 13.92
CA VAL A 628 -9.90 31.23 14.59
C VAL A 628 -9.71 31.18 16.11
N GLN A 629 -9.23 30.06 16.66
CA GLN A 629 -8.92 29.93 18.08
C GLN A 629 -7.82 30.91 18.52
N GLY A 630 -6.71 31.00 17.79
CA GLY A 630 -5.60 31.92 18.11
C GLY A 630 -5.98 33.40 18.01
N LEU A 631 -6.82 33.76 17.04
CA LEU A 631 -7.33 35.13 16.88
C LEU A 631 -8.41 35.49 17.91
N GLY A 632 -9.17 34.52 18.42
CA GLY A 632 -10.33 34.77 19.28
C GLY A 632 -11.32 35.73 18.64
N ALA A 633 -11.75 36.77 19.35
CA ALA A 633 -12.70 37.77 18.85
C ALA A 633 -12.24 38.57 17.61
N GLU A 634 -10.94 38.58 17.30
CA GLU A 634 -10.40 39.21 16.08
C GLU A 634 -10.65 38.37 14.82
N SER A 635 -11.08 37.11 14.97
CA SER A 635 -11.47 36.22 13.86
C SER A 635 -12.59 36.79 12.99
N LYS A 636 -13.37 37.75 13.49
CA LYS A 636 -14.38 38.51 12.71
C LYS A 636 -13.81 39.14 11.44
N ASN A 637 -12.51 39.46 11.43
CA ASN A 637 -11.83 40.03 10.26
C ASN A 637 -11.72 39.02 9.10
N LEU A 638 -11.85 37.72 9.39
CA LEU A 638 -11.79 36.63 8.42
C LEU A 638 -13.15 36.25 7.83
N TYR A 639 -14.26 36.82 8.30
CA TYR A 639 -15.62 36.38 7.92
C TYR A 639 -15.88 36.43 6.41
N LEU A 640 -15.26 37.36 5.68
CA LEU A 640 -15.36 37.43 4.23
C LEU A 640 -14.85 36.16 3.52
N PHE A 641 -13.92 35.43 4.15
CA PHE A 641 -13.39 34.17 3.65
C PHE A 641 -13.98 32.96 4.38
N LEU A 642 -14.07 33.01 5.72
CA LEU A 642 -14.56 31.91 6.56
C LEU A 642 -15.99 31.49 6.22
N LEU A 643 -16.91 32.44 6.10
CA LEU A 643 -18.33 32.12 5.97
C LEU A 643 -18.66 31.44 4.62
N PRO A 644 -18.13 31.90 3.46
CA PRO A 644 -18.27 31.15 2.21
C PRO A 644 -17.67 29.73 2.26
N VAL A 645 -16.54 29.57 2.95
CA VAL A 645 -15.88 28.26 3.10
C VAL A 645 -16.75 27.32 3.92
N ILE A 646 -17.23 27.75 5.09
CA ILE A 646 -18.15 26.97 5.93
C ILE A 646 -19.43 26.62 5.16
N GLN A 647 -20.00 27.60 4.44
CA GLN A 647 -21.21 27.40 3.64
C GLN A 647 -21.01 26.30 2.58
N LEU A 648 -19.87 26.30 1.88
CA LEU A 648 -19.56 25.28 0.88
C LEU A 648 -19.33 23.91 1.51
N SER A 649 -18.56 23.85 2.60
CA SER A 649 -18.22 22.59 3.28
C SER A 649 -19.44 21.90 3.91
N THR A 650 -20.43 22.68 4.34
CA THR A 650 -21.65 22.18 5.02
C THR A 650 -22.86 22.03 4.09
N ASP A 651 -22.72 22.33 2.80
CA ASP A 651 -23.80 22.16 1.81
C ASP A 651 -23.82 20.73 1.26
N VAL A 652 -24.70 19.89 1.82
CA VAL A 652 -24.89 18.49 1.40
C VAL A 652 -25.35 18.33 -0.06
N SER A 653 -25.81 19.40 -0.71
CA SER A 653 -26.17 19.36 -2.13
C SER A 653 -24.95 19.41 -3.06
N GLN A 654 -23.78 19.83 -2.56
CA GLN A 654 -22.56 19.98 -3.35
C GLN A 654 -21.65 18.77 -3.20
N PRO A 655 -21.04 18.23 -4.28
CA PRO A 655 -20.16 17.06 -4.21
C PRO A 655 -19.02 17.11 -3.17
N PRO A 656 -18.38 18.27 -2.88
CA PRO A 656 -17.30 18.36 -1.90
C PRO A 656 -17.71 18.01 -0.45
N HIS A 657 -18.99 18.04 -0.08
CA HIS A 657 -19.43 17.77 1.30
C HIS A 657 -18.93 16.43 1.84
N VAL A 658 -18.82 15.41 0.98
CA VAL A 658 -18.35 14.07 1.35
C VAL A 658 -16.95 14.10 1.98
N TYR A 659 -16.14 15.09 1.62
CA TYR A 659 -14.78 15.26 2.15
C TYR A 659 -14.71 16.35 3.21
N LEU A 660 -15.45 17.45 3.02
CA LEU A 660 -15.25 18.68 3.80
C LEU A 660 -16.19 18.82 5.00
N LEU A 661 -17.23 17.99 5.11
CA LEU A 661 -18.31 18.22 6.06
C LEU A 661 -17.84 18.23 7.51
N GLU A 662 -17.02 17.24 7.90
CA GLU A 662 -16.55 17.11 9.29
C GLU A 662 -15.70 18.32 9.70
N ASP A 663 -14.62 18.61 8.96
CA ASP A 663 -13.76 19.78 9.19
C ASP A 663 -14.55 21.11 9.07
N GLY A 664 -15.54 21.16 8.18
CA GLY A 664 -16.41 22.32 7.98
C GLY A 664 -17.34 22.59 9.15
N LEU A 665 -17.87 21.54 9.78
CA LEU A 665 -18.68 21.63 11.00
C LEU A 665 -17.83 22.05 12.21
N GLU A 666 -16.62 21.51 12.34
CA GLU A 666 -15.67 21.92 13.36
C GLU A 666 -15.31 23.41 13.21
N LEU A 667 -14.97 23.85 11.99
CA LEU A 667 -14.70 25.25 11.71
C LEU A 667 -15.89 26.15 12.04
N TRP A 668 -17.11 25.69 11.76
CA TRP A 668 -18.32 26.43 12.11
C TRP A 668 -18.48 26.58 13.63
N LEU A 669 -18.36 25.47 14.38
CA LEU A 669 -18.47 25.49 15.83
C LEU A 669 -17.45 26.46 16.45
N VAL A 670 -16.18 26.33 16.06
CA VAL A 670 -15.10 27.17 16.57
C VAL A 670 -15.29 28.64 16.19
N THR A 671 -15.87 28.93 15.01
CA THR A 671 -16.23 30.28 14.59
C THR A 671 -17.32 30.88 15.48
N LEU A 672 -18.31 30.08 15.91
CA LEU A 672 -19.37 30.52 16.81
C LEU A 672 -18.82 30.78 18.22
N GLU A 673 -18.02 29.87 18.76
CA GLU A 673 -17.41 29.98 20.10
C GLU A 673 -16.52 31.23 20.25
N ASN A 674 -15.88 31.67 19.16
CA ASN A 674 -14.99 32.84 19.15
C ASN A 674 -15.66 34.09 18.57
N SER A 675 -16.95 34.04 18.26
CA SER A 675 -17.69 35.20 17.74
C SER A 675 -17.99 36.21 18.85
N PRO A 676 -17.63 37.50 18.68
CA PRO A 676 -17.95 38.51 19.69
C PRO A 676 -19.45 38.84 19.75
N ALA A 677 -20.21 38.56 18.67
CA ALA A 677 -21.65 38.78 18.58
C ALA A 677 -22.22 38.03 17.38
N ILE A 678 -23.48 37.61 17.48
CA ILE A 678 -24.20 36.99 16.37
C ILE A 678 -24.43 37.99 15.24
N THR A 679 -24.06 37.63 14.00
CA THR A 679 -24.25 38.46 12.80
C THR A 679 -25.28 37.85 11.85
N PRO A 680 -25.94 38.66 11.00
CA PRO A 680 -26.86 38.13 9.98
C PRO A 680 -26.20 37.11 9.04
N GLU A 681 -24.91 37.27 8.75
CA GLU A 681 -24.15 36.38 7.89
C GLU A 681 -23.93 35.00 8.56
N LEU A 682 -23.64 34.97 9.87
CA LEU A 682 -23.54 33.72 10.64
C LEU A 682 -24.89 32.99 10.69
N LEU A 683 -25.98 33.72 10.88
CA LEU A 683 -27.34 33.16 10.89
C LEU A 683 -27.74 32.54 9.55
N ARG A 684 -27.21 33.02 8.42
CA ARG A 684 -27.51 32.45 7.10
C ARG A 684 -26.99 31.03 6.94
N ILE A 685 -25.83 30.71 7.52
CA ILE A 685 -25.25 29.36 7.45
C ILE A 685 -26.16 28.34 8.14
N PHE A 686 -26.93 28.76 9.16
CA PHE A 686 -27.89 27.91 9.86
C PHE A 686 -28.96 27.28 8.94
N GLN A 687 -29.18 27.84 7.74
CA GLN A 687 -30.06 27.24 6.73
C GLN A 687 -29.62 25.83 6.32
N ASN A 688 -28.33 25.52 6.39
CA ASN A 688 -27.81 24.18 6.07
C ASN A 688 -28.19 23.15 7.15
N MET A 689 -28.50 23.56 8.39
CA MET A 689 -28.77 22.63 9.51
C MET A 689 -29.93 21.69 9.25
N SER A 690 -30.99 22.14 8.57
CA SER A 690 -32.15 21.28 8.31
C SER A 690 -31.79 20.10 7.41
N ALA A 691 -30.91 20.30 6.43
CA ALA A 691 -30.45 19.23 5.54
C ALA A 691 -29.50 18.29 6.28
N LEU A 692 -28.56 18.86 7.07
CA LEU A 692 -27.61 18.11 7.89
C LEU A 692 -28.29 17.18 8.90
N LEU A 693 -29.29 17.67 9.64
CA LEU A 693 -30.06 16.88 10.60
C LEU A 693 -30.95 15.81 9.94
N GLY A 694 -31.32 16.02 8.66
CA GLY A 694 -32.10 15.07 7.87
C GLY A 694 -31.29 13.88 7.36
N GLU A 695 -29.99 14.09 7.07
CA GLU A 695 -29.10 13.05 6.57
C GLU A 695 -28.29 12.34 7.66
N PHE A 696 -27.97 13.01 8.78
CA PHE A 696 -27.03 12.48 9.77
C PHE A 696 -27.47 12.70 11.22
N LEU A 697 -27.60 11.61 11.98
CA LEU A 697 -27.61 11.60 13.45
C LEU A 697 -26.15 11.67 13.95
N ILE A 698 -25.46 12.79 13.75
CA ILE A 698 -24.10 13.02 14.29
C ILE A 698 -24.19 13.67 15.68
N ILE A 699 -23.38 13.19 16.62
CA ILE A 699 -23.34 13.63 18.02
C ILE A 699 -22.88 15.10 18.16
N ASP A 700 -22.03 15.58 17.24
CA ASP A 700 -21.50 16.96 17.26
C ASP A 700 -22.52 18.04 16.87
N LEU A 701 -23.61 17.68 16.21
CA LEU A 701 -24.73 18.60 15.93
C LEU A 701 -25.40 19.10 17.22
N ALA A 702 -25.32 18.33 18.31
CA ALA A 702 -25.90 18.74 19.60
C ALA A 702 -25.15 19.93 20.22
N ALA A 703 -23.83 20.05 20.02
CA ALA A 703 -23.04 21.17 20.52
C ALA A 703 -23.35 22.47 19.76
N LEU A 704 -23.50 22.40 18.42
CA LEU A 704 -23.92 23.51 17.57
C LEU A 704 -25.33 24.03 17.91
N VAL A 705 -26.26 23.14 18.24
CA VAL A 705 -27.64 23.51 18.62
C VAL A 705 -27.73 24.13 20.02
N VAL A 706 -26.77 23.87 20.90
CA VAL A 706 -26.74 24.43 22.27
C VAL A 706 -25.98 25.77 22.33
N THR A 707 -25.03 25.99 21.41
CA THR A 707 -24.24 27.23 21.33
C THR A 707 -24.87 28.32 20.46
N ALA A 708 -25.73 27.95 19.50
CA ALA A 708 -26.63 28.86 18.79
C ALA A 708 -27.85 29.24 19.64
#